data_AF-A0A810BZE7-F1
#
_entry.id   AF-A0A810BZE7-F1
#
_cell.length_a   1.000
_cell.length_b   1.000
_cell.length_c   1.000
_cell.angle_alpha   90.00
_cell.angle_beta   90.00
_cell.angle_gamma   90.00
#
_symmetry.space_group_name_H-M   'P 1'
#
loop_
_entity.id
_entity.type
_entity.pdbx_description
1 polymer ?
#
loop_
_entity_poly.entity_id
_entity_poly.type
_entity_poly.pdbx_seq_one_letter_code
_entity_poly.pdbx_strand_id
1 'polypeptide(L)'
;MVDRVGRIDLVDFPGGAPFAGTGWLIDAGIIVTNRHVANVFARRQGQGFVFRQGAGGGTMSTVWDTGHFRDAASGGLRRQIAEVLYIEPDDGPNDIAFMRLASLGHGDELPPFKIAGSDALENTAVFTLGYPAKAPPSRISDQALMQRLYRGIYDVKRFAPGYITAPRAGATTHDCTTLGGNSGSVVVDFKTREVVGLHFAGIYKETNLAVPASQLNFYVAKKRWTLPLVIESRPAIAQAPQPAPGGRGTVSVTVPVTITVDLGTISTVAGAARVGMSVEHAAEAFWKQKPEGVLAARVGYLEDDGRIGDTPCIAVSAQPGALEGLRADGPHSFQGYQVQYAPATVEEQLEGLMSLEAAAAPNAYDDDARRDPKYQLSPVEELMTVRAHVSPEYGFDELKAFMSEDAGSWVSAIYEFRASAISDLMAKRLAAGTKIILAADFKTFADVDDETTEFDAEAIFQKWADRFGDGKFKRIAVPLGTTGLVQQSYHIKVTVRNDDKFWLSSGNWKSSSSQPIIDPSERDRATEEDLPGNREWHVIVQSPTLAERFREHILQDVRRSHDLGGKEVPVKADDREPLVDVPESVFEAIERPRERRPPARLKKPLEITESIVAAPLLTPDREGGVYSEAVLKLIRSARRSLVFQIPYIGMPSNPRQHRGYIDDLIGELTDKLVSLDDARVILRADSSKKFSDPTHSAWYFKSKGVDIDSRLKQIPNHHTKGMVVDGKRVLIGSHNWSGMGVSTNRDASLIFDHAGIAKYFADAFEIDWDRADPVPPKKFVPRPRGEESVLMVPPGDEAPQRPGYRRMRLSDYLAMVDE
;
A
#
# COMPACT_ATOMS: atom_id res chain seq x y z
N MET A 1 -20.30 29.23 -19.29
CA MET A 1 -20.03 27.83 -18.88
C MET A 1 -18.84 27.77 -17.94
N VAL A 2 -17.71 28.34 -18.35
CA VAL A 2 -16.45 28.37 -17.58
C VAL A 2 -16.62 29.02 -16.21
N ASP A 3 -17.46 30.07 -16.10
CA ASP A 3 -17.71 30.81 -14.84
C ASP A 3 -18.58 30.03 -13.84
N ARG A 4 -19.10 28.86 -14.24
CA ARG A 4 -19.92 28.00 -13.39
C ARG A 4 -19.13 26.86 -12.75
N VAL A 5 -17.81 26.81 -12.97
CA VAL A 5 -16.89 25.82 -12.42
C VAL A 5 -15.77 26.55 -11.70
N GLY A 6 -15.49 26.17 -10.47
CA GLY A 6 -14.54 26.85 -9.60
C GLY A 6 -13.73 25.87 -8.77
N ARG A 7 -12.54 26.31 -8.38
CA ARG A 7 -11.64 25.60 -7.48
C ARG A 7 -12.13 25.82 -6.05
N ILE A 8 -12.11 24.78 -5.24
CA ILE A 8 -12.47 24.88 -3.81
C ILE A 8 -11.18 25.14 -3.03
N ASP A 9 -10.85 26.41 -2.91
CA ASP A 9 -9.68 26.90 -2.18
C ASP A 9 -9.86 26.72 -0.68
N LEU A 10 -8.80 26.28 -0.01
CA LEU A 10 -8.76 26.10 1.44
C LEU A 10 -8.01 27.26 2.07
N VAL A 11 -8.59 27.86 3.10
CA VAL A 11 -7.96 28.90 3.92
C VAL A 11 -7.68 28.30 5.30
N ASP A 12 -6.47 28.53 5.81
CA ASP A 12 -5.98 28.01 7.09
C ASP A 12 -5.98 26.47 7.18
N PHE A 13 -5.67 25.76 6.10
CA PHE A 13 -5.57 24.29 6.11
C PHE A 13 -4.26 23.80 6.76
N PRO A 14 -4.30 22.89 7.76
CA PRO A 14 -3.09 22.41 8.46
C PRO A 14 -2.08 21.64 7.59
N GLY A 15 -2.50 21.14 6.42
CA GLY A 15 -1.68 20.34 5.51
C GLY A 15 -1.05 21.09 4.34
N GLY A 16 -1.11 22.42 4.30
CA GLY A 16 -0.44 23.25 3.28
C GLY A 16 -0.98 23.15 1.85
N ALA A 17 -1.95 22.27 1.58
CA ALA A 17 -2.61 22.17 0.28
C ALA A 17 -3.44 23.43 -0.03
N PRO A 18 -3.25 24.07 -1.20
CA PRO A 18 -3.92 25.33 -1.52
C PRO A 18 -5.40 25.18 -1.89
N PHE A 19 -5.85 23.97 -2.25
CA PHE A 19 -7.24 23.68 -2.59
C PHE A 19 -7.57 22.19 -2.41
N ALA A 20 -8.86 21.86 -2.24
CA ALA A 20 -9.34 20.50 -2.04
C ALA A 20 -9.77 19.80 -3.34
N GLY A 21 -10.27 20.55 -4.32
CA GLY A 21 -10.80 19.99 -5.56
C GLY A 21 -11.56 21.01 -6.39
N THR A 22 -12.46 20.52 -7.22
CA THR A 22 -13.31 21.29 -8.14
C THR A 22 -14.77 21.22 -7.69
N GLY A 23 -15.53 22.31 -7.86
CA GLY A 23 -16.98 22.31 -7.70
C GLY A 23 -17.67 23.13 -8.79
N TRP A 24 -18.94 22.85 -9.05
CA TRP A 24 -19.70 23.56 -10.09
C TRP A 24 -21.18 23.75 -9.71
N LEU A 25 -21.81 24.77 -10.30
CA LEU A 25 -23.18 25.15 -9.97
C LEU A 25 -24.19 24.12 -10.48
N ILE A 26 -24.84 23.41 -9.55
CA ILE A 26 -25.87 22.42 -9.84
C ILE A 26 -27.29 22.98 -9.65
N ASP A 27 -27.45 23.96 -8.77
CA ASP A 27 -28.70 24.69 -8.54
C ASP A 27 -28.37 26.16 -8.17
N ALA A 28 -29.38 27.03 -8.04
CA ALA A 28 -29.21 28.44 -7.71
C ALA A 28 -28.45 28.62 -6.38
N GLY A 29 -27.23 29.16 -6.48
CA GLY A 29 -26.34 29.35 -5.33
C GLY A 29 -25.81 28.07 -4.68
N ILE A 30 -26.01 26.90 -5.29
CA ILE A 30 -25.58 25.60 -4.78
C ILE A 30 -24.57 24.97 -5.73
N ILE A 31 -23.41 24.60 -5.19
CA ILE A 31 -22.41 23.83 -5.90
C ILE A 31 -22.47 22.36 -5.52
N VAL A 32 -22.08 21.50 -6.45
CA VAL A 32 -21.81 20.09 -6.22
C VAL A 32 -20.30 19.81 -6.36
N THR A 33 -19.80 18.90 -5.55
CA THR A 33 -18.47 18.27 -5.65
C THR A 33 -18.56 16.85 -5.10
N ASN A 34 -17.42 16.19 -4.88
CA ASN A 34 -17.39 14.85 -4.28
C ASN A 34 -17.47 14.87 -2.75
N ARG A 35 -17.97 13.76 -2.17
CA ARG A 35 -17.96 13.53 -0.73
C ARG A 35 -16.53 13.58 -0.18
N HIS A 36 -15.57 12.91 -0.82
CA HIS A 36 -14.19 12.93 -0.32
C HIS A 36 -13.55 14.33 -0.37
N VAL A 37 -13.91 15.16 -1.36
CA VAL A 37 -13.46 16.57 -1.44
C VAL A 37 -14.03 17.37 -0.27
N ALA A 38 -15.34 17.24 0.00
CA ALA A 38 -15.98 17.93 1.12
C ALA A 38 -15.43 17.46 2.49
N ASN A 39 -15.13 16.17 2.63
CA ASN A 39 -14.57 15.59 3.85
C ASN A 39 -13.20 16.14 4.24
N VAL A 40 -12.47 16.77 3.31
CA VAL A 40 -11.19 17.46 3.59
C VAL A 40 -11.40 18.64 4.55
N PHE A 41 -12.50 19.37 4.41
CA PHE A 41 -12.72 20.64 5.14
C PHE A 41 -14.00 20.68 5.95
N ALA A 42 -14.86 19.66 5.86
CA ALA A 42 -16.07 19.55 6.65
C ALA A 42 -16.20 18.16 7.28
N ARG A 43 -17.02 18.06 8.32
CA ARG A 43 -17.41 16.81 8.96
C ARG A 43 -18.85 16.90 9.45
N ARG A 44 -19.48 15.73 9.63
CA ARG A 44 -20.80 15.64 10.25
C ARG A 44 -20.72 16.02 11.74
N GLN A 45 -21.71 16.77 12.22
CA GLN A 45 -21.93 17.04 13.64
C GLN A 45 -23.43 17.03 13.93
N GLY A 46 -23.89 16.02 14.68
CA GLY A 46 -25.32 15.81 14.91
C GLY A 46 -26.07 15.58 13.59
N GLN A 47 -27.11 16.39 13.36
CA GLN A 47 -27.94 16.33 12.16
C GLN A 47 -27.43 17.22 11.01
N GLY A 48 -26.34 17.97 11.21
CA GLY A 48 -25.78 18.89 10.21
C GLY A 48 -24.29 18.66 9.96
N PHE A 49 -23.67 19.62 9.30
CA PHE A 49 -22.24 19.61 8.97
C PHE A 49 -21.57 20.87 9.49
N VAL A 50 -20.33 20.72 9.93
CA VAL A 50 -19.48 21.84 10.37
C VAL A 50 -18.15 21.77 9.65
N PHE A 51 -17.57 22.94 9.41
CA PHE A 51 -16.19 23.05 8.93
C PHE A 51 -15.21 22.52 9.98
N ARG A 52 -14.14 21.88 9.52
CA ARG A 52 -13.07 21.35 10.38
C ARG A 52 -12.25 22.51 10.98
N GLN A 53 -11.48 22.20 12.01
CA GLN A 53 -10.52 23.17 12.57
C GLN A 53 -9.33 23.34 11.62
N GLY A 54 -8.94 24.59 11.41
CA GLY A 54 -7.79 25.00 10.63
C GLY A 54 -6.53 25.13 11.48
N ALA A 55 -5.45 25.56 10.84
CA ALA A 55 -4.19 25.89 11.49
C ALA A 55 -4.41 26.98 12.55
N GLY A 56 -3.87 26.79 13.76
CA GLY A 56 -4.01 27.75 14.87
C GLY A 56 -5.32 27.65 15.67
N GLY A 57 -6.14 26.61 15.47
CA GLY A 57 -7.32 26.32 16.30
C GLY A 57 -8.61 27.05 15.92
N GLY A 58 -8.59 27.90 14.88
CA GLY A 58 -9.77 28.51 14.28
C GLY A 58 -10.55 27.54 13.39
N THR A 59 -11.73 27.92 12.92
CA THR A 59 -12.51 27.14 11.94
C THR A 59 -11.96 27.37 10.53
N MET A 60 -11.78 26.32 9.74
CA MET A 60 -11.38 26.43 8.34
C MET A 60 -12.39 27.27 7.55
N SER A 61 -11.90 28.07 6.61
CA SER A 61 -12.73 28.77 5.63
C SER A 61 -12.45 28.23 4.24
N THR A 62 -13.49 28.20 3.40
CA THR A 62 -13.38 27.70 2.03
C THR A 62 -14.01 28.66 1.04
N VAL A 63 -13.37 28.76 -0.12
CA VAL A 63 -13.74 29.69 -1.18
C VAL A 63 -13.89 28.91 -2.47
N TRP A 64 -14.99 29.14 -3.16
CA TRP A 64 -15.17 28.71 -4.54
C TRP A 64 -14.68 29.81 -5.49
N ASP A 65 -13.61 29.54 -6.23
CA ASP A 65 -12.92 30.50 -7.09
C ASP A 65 -12.85 30.03 -8.55
N THR A 66 -13.50 30.78 -9.44
CA THR A 66 -13.59 30.46 -10.87
C THR A 66 -12.45 31.07 -11.70
N GLY A 67 -11.57 31.88 -11.10
CA GLY A 67 -10.58 32.76 -11.75
C GLY A 67 -9.16 32.21 -11.87
N HIS A 68 -8.86 31.00 -11.40
CA HIS A 68 -7.52 30.39 -11.54
C HIS A 68 -7.21 30.00 -13.00
N PHE A 69 -7.02 30.97 -13.88
CA PHE A 69 -6.56 30.78 -15.26
C PHE A 69 -5.04 30.92 -15.34
N ARG A 70 -4.43 30.38 -16.41
CA ARG A 70 -2.98 30.52 -16.66
C ARG A 70 -2.53 31.99 -16.67
N ASP A 71 -3.34 32.86 -17.26
CA ASP A 71 -3.02 34.27 -17.42
C ASP A 71 -3.85 35.06 -16.39
N ALA A 72 -3.21 35.43 -15.26
CA ALA A 72 -3.83 35.99 -14.05
C ALA A 72 -4.61 37.31 -14.23
N ALA A 73 -4.61 37.90 -15.43
CA ALA A 73 -5.39 39.09 -15.79
C ALA A 73 -6.88 38.80 -16.03
N SER A 74 -7.27 37.52 -16.09
CA SER A 74 -8.63 37.09 -16.38
C SER A 74 -9.39 36.93 -15.05
N GLY A 75 -10.04 38.00 -14.59
CA GLY A 75 -10.87 37.95 -13.38
C GLY A 75 -11.86 36.78 -13.38
N GLY A 76 -12.26 36.35 -12.17
CA GLY A 76 -13.26 35.30 -11.96
C GLY A 76 -14.09 35.60 -10.72
N LEU A 77 -15.24 34.94 -10.62
CA LEU A 77 -16.07 34.99 -9.43
C LEU A 77 -15.41 34.22 -8.31
N ARG A 78 -15.28 34.91 -7.17
CA ARG A 78 -14.86 34.36 -5.89
C ARG A 78 -16.05 34.44 -4.93
N ARG A 79 -16.45 33.32 -4.35
CA ARG A 79 -17.58 33.22 -3.40
C ARG A 79 -17.18 32.34 -2.23
N GLN A 80 -17.46 32.79 -1.01
CA GLN A 80 -17.29 31.95 0.17
C GLN A 80 -18.31 30.81 0.12
N ILE A 81 -17.89 29.61 0.53
CA ILE A 81 -18.81 28.52 0.80
C ILE A 81 -19.35 28.75 2.22
N ALA A 82 -20.63 29.12 2.30
CA ALA A 82 -21.27 29.51 3.54
C ALA A 82 -21.71 28.31 4.40
N GLU A 83 -22.12 27.22 3.74
CA GLU A 83 -22.73 26.08 4.41
C GLU A 83 -22.50 24.79 3.61
N VAL A 84 -22.23 23.69 4.32
CA VAL A 84 -22.24 22.34 3.74
C VAL A 84 -23.62 21.75 3.97
N LEU A 85 -24.39 21.58 2.89
CA LEU A 85 -25.79 21.18 2.95
C LEU A 85 -25.93 19.66 3.08
N TYR A 86 -25.05 18.92 2.42
CA TYR A 86 -25.10 17.47 2.39
C TYR A 86 -23.74 16.91 2.00
N ILE A 87 -23.35 15.84 2.69
CA ILE A 87 -22.27 14.94 2.29
C ILE A 87 -22.87 13.54 2.31
N GLU A 88 -22.74 12.80 1.22
CA GLU A 88 -23.19 11.40 1.19
C GLU A 88 -22.51 10.60 2.32
N PRO A 89 -23.24 9.76 3.08
CA PRO A 89 -22.64 8.84 4.05
C PRO A 89 -21.58 7.92 3.46
N ASP A 90 -20.72 7.34 4.31
CA ASP A 90 -19.60 6.48 3.86
C ASP A 90 -20.09 5.20 3.14
N ASP A 91 -21.24 4.67 3.54
CA ASP A 91 -21.97 3.54 2.93
C ASP A 91 -22.90 3.95 1.77
N GLY A 92 -22.97 5.23 1.46
CA GLY A 92 -23.82 5.76 0.41
C GLY A 92 -23.31 5.41 -1.00
N PRO A 93 -24.22 5.32 -1.99
CA PRO A 93 -23.92 4.74 -3.29
C PRO A 93 -23.09 5.65 -4.21
N ASN A 94 -22.91 6.94 -3.89
CA ASN A 94 -22.28 7.92 -4.77
C ASN A 94 -21.34 8.87 -4.02
N ASP A 95 -20.19 9.17 -4.60
CA ASP A 95 -19.24 10.12 -4.02
C ASP A 95 -19.63 11.57 -4.33
N ILE A 96 -20.60 12.11 -3.57
CA ILE A 96 -21.25 13.41 -3.85
C ILE A 96 -21.48 14.25 -2.59
N ALA A 97 -21.33 15.58 -2.73
CA ALA A 97 -21.62 16.55 -1.70
C ALA A 97 -22.17 17.86 -2.29
N PHE A 98 -23.00 18.56 -1.52
CA PHE A 98 -23.68 19.80 -1.90
C PHE A 98 -23.39 20.92 -0.91
N MET A 99 -23.14 22.13 -1.42
CA MET A 99 -22.77 23.28 -0.60
C MET A 99 -23.41 24.57 -1.09
N ARG A 100 -23.71 25.46 -0.15
CA ARG A 100 -24.28 26.78 -0.42
C ARG A 100 -23.20 27.83 -0.50
N LEU A 101 -23.23 28.64 -1.55
CA LEU A 101 -22.40 29.84 -1.67
C LEU A 101 -23.03 31.02 -0.93
N ALA A 102 -22.21 31.91 -0.39
CA ALA A 102 -22.67 33.17 0.18
C ALA A 102 -23.34 34.05 -0.89
N SER A 103 -24.50 34.65 -0.57
CA SER A 103 -25.22 35.56 -1.46
C SER A 103 -24.55 36.95 -1.49
N LEU A 104 -24.54 37.61 -2.67
CA LEU A 104 -24.06 39.00 -2.83
C LEU A 104 -25.19 40.02 -3.06
N GLY A 105 -26.47 39.61 -2.97
CA GLY A 105 -27.63 40.46 -3.24
C GLY A 105 -28.32 40.14 -4.58
N HIS A 106 -29.49 40.75 -4.81
CA HIS A 106 -30.31 40.51 -6.01
C HIS A 106 -29.60 40.99 -7.29
N GLY A 107 -29.33 40.06 -8.22
CA GLY A 107 -28.79 40.35 -9.55
C GLY A 107 -27.49 39.60 -9.92
N ASP A 108 -26.82 38.97 -8.95
CA ASP A 108 -25.46 38.39 -9.10
C ASP A 108 -25.43 36.85 -9.20
N GLU A 109 -26.58 36.18 -9.40
CA GLU A 109 -26.67 34.72 -9.45
C GLU A 109 -26.43 34.17 -10.86
N LEU A 110 -25.43 33.29 -10.99
CA LEU A 110 -25.19 32.56 -12.23
C LEU A 110 -26.20 31.40 -12.39
N PRO A 111 -26.69 31.13 -13.61
CA PRO A 111 -27.58 29.99 -13.84
C PRO A 111 -26.82 28.66 -13.64
N PRO A 112 -27.47 27.63 -13.07
CA PRO A 112 -26.84 26.32 -12.90
C PRO A 112 -26.55 25.64 -14.23
N PHE A 113 -25.76 24.56 -14.18
CA PHE A 113 -25.61 23.67 -15.31
C PHE A 113 -26.90 22.89 -15.59
N LYS A 114 -27.19 22.65 -16.87
CA LYS A 114 -28.23 21.71 -17.27
C LYS A 114 -27.64 20.30 -17.28
N ILE A 115 -28.23 19.39 -16.52
CA ILE A 115 -27.86 17.96 -16.48
C ILE A 115 -28.60 17.25 -17.61
N ALA A 116 -27.92 16.32 -18.29
CA ALA A 116 -28.52 15.51 -19.34
C ALA A 116 -29.64 14.64 -18.78
N GLY A 117 -30.73 14.46 -19.53
CA GLY A 117 -31.90 13.69 -19.08
C GLY A 117 -31.65 12.18 -18.98
N SER A 118 -30.56 11.68 -19.54
CA SER A 118 -30.15 10.28 -19.52
C SER A 118 -28.64 10.17 -19.43
N ASP A 119 -28.15 9.01 -19.02
CA ASP A 119 -26.71 8.72 -19.01
C ASP A 119 -26.15 8.71 -20.43
N ALA A 120 -24.92 9.20 -20.57
CA ALA A 120 -24.25 9.27 -21.86
C ALA A 120 -23.85 7.87 -22.34
N LEU A 121 -23.99 7.64 -23.65
CA LEU A 121 -23.61 6.39 -24.28
C LEU A 121 -22.09 6.32 -24.49
N GLU A 122 -21.55 5.11 -24.56
CA GLU A 122 -20.16 4.88 -24.94
C GLU A 122 -19.82 5.58 -26.28
N ASN A 123 -18.61 6.10 -26.39
CA ASN A 123 -18.11 6.93 -27.49
C ASN A 123 -18.76 8.31 -27.62
N THR A 124 -19.59 8.74 -26.65
CA THR A 124 -20.02 10.14 -26.59
C THR A 124 -18.80 11.04 -26.36
N ALA A 125 -18.56 11.99 -27.26
CA ALA A 125 -17.49 12.96 -27.10
C ALA A 125 -17.80 13.91 -25.93
N VAL A 126 -16.90 13.96 -24.95
CA VAL A 126 -17.06 14.75 -23.74
C VAL A 126 -15.80 15.55 -23.43
N PHE A 127 -15.93 16.50 -22.51
CA PHE A 127 -14.79 17.11 -21.87
C PHE A 127 -15.00 17.26 -20.37
N THR A 128 -13.90 17.21 -19.64
CA THR A 128 -13.86 17.53 -18.22
C THR A 128 -13.34 18.95 -18.04
N LEU A 129 -14.00 19.76 -17.21
CA LEU A 129 -13.54 21.09 -16.82
C LEU A 129 -13.19 21.10 -15.32
N GLY A 130 -11.92 21.30 -15.00
CA GLY A 130 -11.38 21.10 -13.65
C GLY A 130 -10.03 21.74 -13.40
N TYR A 131 -9.45 21.45 -12.23
CA TYR A 131 -8.18 22.04 -11.76
C TYR A 131 -7.13 20.95 -11.47
N PRO A 132 -6.41 20.46 -12.49
CA PRO A 132 -5.36 19.45 -12.34
C PRO A 132 -4.15 19.99 -11.56
N ALA A 133 -3.88 19.39 -10.41
CA ALA A 133 -2.70 19.57 -9.59
C ALA A 133 -1.52 18.75 -10.09
N LYS A 134 -0.31 19.24 -9.80
CA LYS A 134 0.91 18.49 -10.07
C LYS A 134 0.95 17.23 -9.20
N ALA A 135 1.24 16.09 -9.81
CA ALA A 135 1.33 14.81 -9.11
C ALA A 135 2.80 14.37 -8.93
N PRO A 136 3.20 13.85 -7.75
CA PRO A 136 4.55 13.32 -7.53
C PRO A 136 4.81 12.02 -8.31
N PRO A 137 6.09 11.59 -8.44
CA PRO A 137 6.45 10.33 -9.11
C PRO A 137 5.76 9.09 -8.53
N SER A 138 5.48 9.09 -7.23
CA SER A 138 4.73 8.03 -6.53
C SER A 138 3.27 7.90 -6.99
N ARG A 139 2.72 8.92 -7.66
CA ARG A 139 1.35 8.96 -8.19
C ARG A 139 1.31 8.78 -9.70
N ILE A 140 2.23 9.45 -10.39
CA ILE A 140 2.37 9.43 -11.85
C ILE A 140 3.84 9.13 -12.14
N SER A 141 4.17 7.88 -12.45
CA SER A 141 5.56 7.49 -12.71
C SER A 141 6.15 8.16 -13.96
N ASP A 142 5.34 8.34 -15.02
CA ASP A 142 5.77 9.06 -16.23
C ASP A 142 5.63 10.60 -16.07
N GLN A 143 6.53 11.17 -15.27
CA GLN A 143 6.61 12.61 -15.04
C GLN A 143 6.87 13.39 -16.35
N ALA A 144 7.62 12.81 -17.30
CA ALA A 144 7.88 13.42 -18.60
C ALA A 144 6.61 13.56 -19.44
N LEU A 145 5.75 12.54 -19.46
CA LEU A 145 4.43 12.62 -20.08
C LEU A 145 3.54 13.66 -19.41
N MET A 146 3.48 13.67 -18.07
CA MET A 146 2.72 14.69 -17.33
C MET A 146 3.20 16.10 -17.68
N GLN A 147 4.52 16.32 -17.72
CA GLN A 147 5.10 17.61 -18.10
C GLN A 147 4.75 17.99 -19.54
N ARG A 148 4.78 17.05 -20.49
CA ARG A 148 4.39 17.31 -21.90
C ARG A 148 2.91 17.65 -22.04
N LEU A 149 2.02 16.90 -21.39
CA LEU A 149 0.57 17.08 -21.47
C LEU A 149 0.13 18.40 -20.84
N TYR A 150 0.66 18.71 -19.65
CA TYR A 150 0.27 19.91 -18.89
C TYR A 150 1.18 21.11 -19.15
N ARG A 151 2.27 20.94 -19.91
CA ARG A 151 3.26 21.98 -20.23
C ARG A 151 3.87 22.64 -18.99
N GLY A 152 4.02 21.88 -17.91
CA GLY A 152 4.56 22.37 -16.64
C GLY A 152 3.66 23.35 -15.87
N ILE A 153 2.40 23.53 -16.28
CA ILE A 153 1.47 24.48 -15.65
C ILE A 153 0.34 23.70 -14.97
N TYR A 154 0.18 23.83 -13.66
CA TYR A 154 -0.79 23.09 -12.85
C TYR A 154 -1.65 24.04 -12.03
N ASP A 155 -2.64 23.50 -11.32
CA ASP A 155 -3.52 24.23 -10.38
C ASP A 155 -4.41 25.30 -11.02
N VAL A 156 -4.41 25.37 -12.36
CA VAL A 156 -5.22 26.26 -13.19
C VAL A 156 -6.36 25.51 -13.84
N LYS A 157 -7.43 26.23 -14.20
CA LYS A 157 -8.59 25.69 -14.89
C LYS A 157 -8.18 25.12 -16.24
N ARG A 158 -8.55 23.86 -16.49
CA ARG A 158 -8.27 23.16 -17.73
C ARG A 158 -9.49 22.50 -18.30
N PHE A 159 -9.56 22.60 -19.62
CA PHE A 159 -10.46 21.84 -20.47
C PHE A 159 -9.72 20.60 -20.96
N ALA A 160 -10.22 19.41 -20.61
CA ALA A 160 -9.64 18.13 -20.99
C ALA A 160 -10.64 17.35 -21.86
N PRO A 161 -10.45 17.25 -23.19
CA PRO A 161 -11.32 16.48 -24.06
C PRO A 161 -11.13 14.96 -23.86
N GLY A 162 -12.16 14.19 -24.20
CA GLY A 162 -12.16 12.73 -24.19
C GLY A 162 -13.48 12.15 -24.72
N TYR A 163 -13.72 10.89 -24.42
CA TYR A 163 -14.90 10.10 -24.76
C TYR A 163 -15.41 9.38 -23.52
N ILE A 164 -16.73 9.15 -23.48
CA ILE A 164 -17.33 8.18 -22.57
C ILE A 164 -16.88 6.78 -22.98
N THR A 165 -16.46 5.98 -22.00
CA THR A 165 -16.03 4.59 -22.17
C THR A 165 -17.07 3.63 -21.58
N ALA A 166 -16.84 2.32 -21.67
CA ALA A 166 -17.74 1.32 -21.12
C ALA A 166 -17.97 1.53 -19.60
N PRO A 167 -19.22 1.61 -19.12
CA PRO A 167 -19.52 1.86 -17.70
C PRO A 167 -19.01 0.74 -16.80
N ARG A 168 -18.66 1.09 -15.55
CA ARG A 168 -18.09 0.14 -14.57
C ARG A 168 -18.70 0.38 -13.20
N ALA A 169 -19.14 -0.71 -12.55
CA ALA A 169 -19.70 -0.68 -11.18
C ALA A 169 -20.82 0.37 -10.95
N GLY A 170 -21.65 0.64 -11.97
CA GLY A 170 -22.72 1.63 -11.88
C GLY A 170 -22.29 3.09 -12.04
N ALA A 171 -21.01 3.36 -12.32
CA ALA A 171 -20.48 4.68 -12.66
C ALA A 171 -20.36 4.86 -14.18
N THR A 172 -20.49 6.11 -14.63
CA THR A 172 -20.08 6.52 -15.98
C THR A 172 -18.56 6.60 -16.02
N THR A 173 -17.93 6.09 -17.08
CA THR A 173 -16.48 6.14 -17.26
C THR A 173 -16.11 7.06 -18.41
N HIS A 174 -14.92 7.67 -18.37
CA HIS A 174 -14.41 8.53 -19.45
C HIS A 174 -12.89 8.52 -19.53
N ASP A 175 -12.33 8.87 -20.69
CA ASP A 175 -10.86 8.89 -20.93
C ASP A 175 -10.22 10.29 -20.90
N CYS A 176 -10.98 11.33 -20.52
CA CYS A 176 -10.45 12.70 -20.38
C CYS A 176 -9.17 12.73 -19.52
N THR A 177 -8.19 13.56 -19.89
CA THR A 177 -6.94 13.66 -19.12
C THR A 177 -7.15 14.39 -17.78
N THR A 178 -7.02 13.67 -16.67
CA THR A 178 -7.17 14.19 -15.31
C THR A 178 -5.89 13.98 -14.48
N LEU A 179 -5.78 14.73 -13.39
CA LEU A 179 -4.82 14.59 -12.29
C LEU A 179 -5.55 14.87 -10.96
N GLY A 180 -4.85 14.73 -9.84
CA GLY A 180 -5.33 15.22 -8.53
C GLY A 180 -5.88 16.65 -8.64
N GLY A 181 -6.87 17.01 -7.82
CA GLY A 181 -7.56 18.30 -7.93
C GLY A 181 -8.70 18.36 -8.97
N ASN A 182 -8.78 17.41 -9.91
CA ASN A 182 -9.96 17.26 -10.78
C ASN A 182 -11.14 16.60 -10.07
N SER A 183 -10.98 16.03 -8.88
CA SER A 183 -12.11 15.55 -8.10
C SER A 183 -13.19 16.63 -7.99
N GLY A 184 -14.41 16.29 -8.39
CA GLY A 184 -15.57 17.15 -8.43
C GLY A 184 -15.73 17.93 -9.74
N SER A 185 -14.88 17.65 -10.74
CA SER A 185 -14.98 18.28 -12.05
C SER A 185 -16.24 17.86 -12.79
N VAL A 186 -16.78 18.79 -13.55
CA VAL A 186 -17.93 18.54 -14.42
C VAL A 186 -17.48 17.80 -15.67
N VAL A 187 -18.23 16.77 -16.07
CA VAL A 187 -18.08 16.08 -17.36
C VAL A 187 -19.25 16.52 -18.26
N VAL A 188 -18.94 17.05 -19.43
CA VAL A 188 -19.92 17.73 -20.30
C VAL A 188 -19.86 17.13 -21.71
N ASP A 189 -21.03 16.86 -22.29
CA ASP A 189 -21.16 16.46 -23.69
C ASP A 189 -20.85 17.65 -24.62
N PHE A 190 -19.94 17.45 -25.57
CA PHE A 190 -19.54 18.48 -26.54
C PHE A 190 -20.71 19.03 -27.38
N LYS A 191 -21.65 18.16 -27.76
CA LYS A 191 -22.75 18.45 -28.66
C LYS A 191 -23.88 19.15 -27.92
N THR A 192 -24.33 18.61 -26.80
CA THR A 192 -25.50 19.14 -26.07
C THR A 192 -25.13 20.26 -25.10
N ARG A 193 -23.87 20.32 -24.67
CA ARG A 193 -23.37 21.19 -23.59
C ARG A 193 -24.04 20.92 -22.24
N GLU A 194 -24.64 19.75 -22.09
CA GLU A 194 -25.27 19.27 -20.85
C GLU A 194 -24.27 18.43 -20.04
N VAL A 195 -24.46 18.41 -18.73
CA VAL A 195 -23.63 17.63 -17.80
C VAL A 195 -24.03 16.16 -17.89
N VAL A 196 -23.04 15.33 -18.18
CA VAL A 196 -23.22 13.87 -18.29
C VAL A 196 -22.57 13.11 -17.13
N GLY A 197 -21.82 13.81 -16.26
CA GLY A 197 -21.36 13.24 -15.00
C GLY A 197 -20.56 14.20 -14.12
N LEU A 198 -20.27 13.74 -12.91
CA LEU A 198 -19.40 14.37 -11.91
C LEU A 198 -18.18 13.49 -11.69
N HIS A 199 -17.02 13.90 -12.18
CA HIS A 199 -15.76 13.15 -12.05
C HIS A 199 -15.38 12.99 -10.58
N PHE A 200 -14.99 11.79 -10.15
CA PHE A 200 -14.63 11.51 -8.76
C PHE A 200 -13.35 10.69 -8.57
N ALA A 201 -12.94 9.88 -9.55
CA ALA A 201 -11.73 9.07 -9.44
C ALA A 201 -11.12 8.79 -10.82
N GLY A 202 -9.85 8.39 -10.82
CA GLY A 202 -9.15 7.95 -12.01
C GLY A 202 -8.10 6.90 -11.69
N ILE A 203 -7.99 5.90 -12.56
CA ILE A 203 -6.96 4.88 -12.54
C ILE A 203 -5.97 5.20 -13.66
N TYR A 204 -4.72 5.41 -13.29
CA TYR A 204 -3.67 5.90 -14.21
C TYR A 204 -3.55 5.01 -15.45
N LYS A 205 -3.68 5.62 -16.65
CA LYS A 205 -3.65 4.97 -17.97
C LYS A 205 -4.73 3.90 -18.22
N GLU A 206 -5.76 3.83 -17.37
CA GLU A 206 -6.87 2.89 -17.52
C GLU A 206 -8.19 3.61 -17.78
N THR A 207 -8.71 4.35 -16.80
CA THR A 207 -10.05 4.95 -16.90
C THR A 207 -10.24 6.07 -15.88
N ASN A 208 -11.19 6.96 -16.14
CA ASN A 208 -11.79 7.81 -15.10
C ASN A 208 -13.20 7.34 -14.76
N LEU A 209 -13.66 7.70 -13.57
CA LEU A 209 -14.97 7.39 -13.02
C LEU A 209 -15.71 8.69 -12.69
N ALA A 210 -17.01 8.70 -12.99
CA ALA A 210 -17.90 9.82 -12.73
C ALA A 210 -19.27 9.33 -12.23
N VAL A 211 -19.87 10.09 -11.30
CA VAL A 211 -21.27 9.89 -10.92
C VAL A 211 -22.12 10.20 -12.14
N PRO A 212 -23.00 9.28 -12.57
CA PRO A 212 -23.75 9.40 -13.84
C PRO A 212 -24.84 10.47 -13.76
N ALA A 213 -25.28 10.98 -14.91
CA ALA A 213 -26.30 12.03 -15.03
C ALA A 213 -27.64 11.63 -14.38
N SER A 214 -28.01 10.35 -14.48
CA SER A 214 -29.21 9.77 -13.86
C SER A 214 -29.21 9.94 -12.34
N GLN A 215 -28.06 9.69 -11.70
CA GLN A 215 -27.89 9.88 -10.26
C GLN A 215 -27.90 11.36 -9.91
N LEU A 216 -27.20 12.22 -10.66
CA LEU A 216 -27.25 13.67 -10.45
C LEU A 216 -28.69 14.22 -10.50
N ASN A 217 -29.48 13.80 -11.50
CA ASN A 217 -30.90 14.17 -11.60
C ASN A 217 -31.72 13.66 -10.43
N PHE A 218 -31.44 12.46 -9.90
CA PHE A 218 -32.12 11.94 -8.71
C PHE A 218 -31.91 12.85 -7.50
N TYR A 219 -30.67 13.28 -7.23
CA TYR A 219 -30.38 14.20 -6.11
C TYR A 219 -31.05 15.56 -6.30
N VAL A 220 -31.03 16.11 -7.52
CA VAL A 220 -31.64 17.40 -7.84
C VAL A 220 -33.16 17.36 -7.75
N ALA A 221 -33.80 16.34 -8.32
CA ALA A 221 -35.25 16.20 -8.31
C ALA A 221 -35.80 16.05 -6.88
N LYS A 222 -35.08 15.31 -6.02
CA LYS A 222 -35.44 15.17 -4.60
C LYS A 222 -35.02 16.35 -3.73
N LYS A 223 -34.25 17.31 -4.28
CA LYS A 223 -33.51 18.32 -3.50
C LYS A 223 -32.90 17.69 -2.25
N ARG A 224 -32.12 16.62 -2.42
CA ARG A 224 -31.69 15.76 -1.31
C ARG A 224 -31.06 16.53 -0.14
N TRP A 225 -30.37 17.62 -0.47
CA TRP A 225 -29.76 18.57 0.46
C TRP A 225 -30.75 19.39 1.31
N THR A 226 -32.07 19.21 1.17
CA THR A 226 -33.11 19.81 2.03
C THR A 226 -33.86 18.78 2.89
N LEU A 227 -33.54 17.49 2.76
CA LEU A 227 -34.24 16.41 3.45
C LEU A 227 -33.39 15.84 4.61
N PRO A 228 -33.99 15.44 5.74
CA PRO A 228 -33.27 14.73 6.79
C PRO A 228 -32.66 13.42 6.27
N LEU A 229 -31.54 13.01 6.86
CA LEU A 229 -30.77 11.81 6.47
C LEU A 229 -31.56 10.53 6.81
N VAL A 230 -32.46 10.11 5.93
CA VAL A 230 -32.98 8.73 5.89
C VAL A 230 -32.18 7.97 4.84
N ILE A 231 -31.53 6.87 5.23
CA ILE A 231 -30.85 5.94 4.33
C ILE A 231 -31.95 5.26 3.50
N GLU A 232 -32.08 5.61 2.22
CA GLU A 232 -32.97 4.88 1.31
C GLU A 232 -32.20 3.67 0.77
N SER A 233 -32.65 2.47 1.12
CA SER A 233 -32.25 1.26 0.43
C SER A 233 -32.69 1.33 -1.04
N ARG A 234 -31.83 0.83 -1.94
CA ARG A 234 -32.09 0.77 -3.39
C ARG A 234 -33.51 0.26 -3.66
N PRO A 235 -34.35 0.95 -4.48
CA PRO A 235 -35.51 0.30 -5.04
C PRO A 235 -35.03 -0.84 -5.94
N ALA A 236 -35.60 -2.03 -5.71
CA ALA A 236 -35.38 -3.19 -6.56
C ALA A 236 -35.62 -2.82 -8.03
N ILE A 237 -34.72 -3.27 -8.90
CA ILE A 237 -34.90 -3.18 -10.36
C ILE A 237 -36.21 -3.88 -10.68
N ALA A 238 -37.22 -3.12 -11.12
CA ALA A 238 -38.44 -3.69 -11.66
C ALA A 238 -38.05 -4.56 -12.87
N GLN A 239 -38.35 -5.85 -12.78
CA GLN A 239 -38.18 -6.79 -13.88
C GLN A 239 -38.82 -6.21 -15.15
N ALA A 240 -38.06 -6.20 -16.25
CA ALA A 240 -38.62 -5.91 -17.56
C ALA A 240 -39.78 -6.88 -17.85
N PRO A 241 -40.94 -6.41 -18.34
CA PRO A 241 -42.05 -7.30 -18.64
C PRO A 241 -41.66 -8.28 -19.75
N GLN A 242 -41.93 -9.57 -19.52
CA GLN A 242 -41.85 -10.59 -20.56
C GLN A 242 -42.83 -10.27 -21.71
N PRO A 243 -42.44 -10.39 -22.99
CA PRO A 243 -43.38 -10.25 -24.09
C PRO A 243 -44.21 -11.53 -24.24
N ALA A 244 -45.54 -11.39 -24.15
CA ALA A 244 -46.50 -12.40 -24.56
C ALA A 244 -46.74 -12.34 -26.09
N PRO A 245 -47.22 -13.44 -26.72
CA PRO A 245 -47.09 -13.64 -28.17
C PRO A 245 -48.26 -13.06 -28.99
N GLY A 246 -47.94 -12.57 -30.19
CA GLY A 246 -48.82 -12.63 -31.37
C GLY A 246 -49.26 -11.30 -31.99
N GLY A 247 -48.92 -11.10 -33.28
CA GLY A 247 -49.89 -10.56 -34.25
C GLY A 247 -49.52 -9.37 -35.15
N ARG A 248 -48.85 -9.65 -36.28
CA ARG A 248 -48.94 -9.07 -37.64
C ARG A 248 -48.48 -7.62 -38.00
N GLY A 249 -47.40 -7.59 -38.82
CA GLY A 249 -47.19 -6.75 -40.02
C GLY A 249 -46.49 -5.41 -39.76
N THR A 250 -45.36 -5.05 -40.37
CA THR A 250 -45.07 -5.04 -41.82
C THR A 250 -43.55 -5.12 -42.07
N VAL A 251 -43.16 -5.67 -43.22
CA VAL A 251 -41.78 -5.97 -43.64
C VAL A 251 -41.06 -4.73 -44.19
N SER A 252 -39.77 -4.59 -43.85
CA SER A 252 -38.78 -3.91 -44.70
C SER A 252 -37.47 -4.67 -44.63
N VAL A 253 -37.01 -5.13 -45.79
CA VAL A 253 -35.82 -5.96 -46.00
C VAL A 253 -34.61 -5.05 -46.21
N THR A 254 -33.47 -5.39 -45.61
CA THR A 254 -32.15 -4.92 -46.04
C THR A 254 -31.18 -6.10 -45.98
N VAL A 255 -30.48 -6.33 -47.10
CA VAL A 255 -29.74 -7.55 -47.45
C VAL A 255 -28.45 -7.70 -46.64
N PRO A 256 -28.18 -8.83 -45.95
CA PRO A 256 -26.84 -9.13 -45.46
C PRO A 256 -25.99 -9.74 -46.58
N VAL A 257 -24.83 -9.14 -46.86
CA VAL A 257 -23.78 -9.79 -47.64
C VAL A 257 -23.05 -10.76 -46.71
N THR A 258 -23.11 -12.05 -47.01
CA THR A 258 -22.27 -13.07 -46.36
C THR A 258 -21.01 -13.25 -47.19
N ILE A 259 -19.83 -12.90 -46.64
CA ILE A 259 -18.56 -13.37 -47.17
C ILE A 259 -18.24 -14.68 -46.48
N THR A 260 -18.41 -15.79 -47.20
CA THR A 260 -17.92 -17.10 -46.77
C THR A 260 -16.46 -17.20 -47.18
N VAL A 261 -15.54 -17.21 -46.21
CA VAL A 261 -14.16 -17.67 -46.44
C VAL A 261 -14.11 -19.12 -46.01
N ASP A 262 -14.07 -20.02 -46.99
CA ASP A 262 -13.79 -21.43 -46.78
C ASP A 262 -12.26 -21.60 -46.67
N LEU A 263 -11.77 -21.73 -45.45
CA LEU A 263 -10.45 -22.30 -45.21
C LEU A 263 -10.67 -23.78 -44.98
N GLY A 264 -10.54 -24.55 -46.06
CA GLY A 264 -10.64 -26.01 -46.05
C GLY A 264 -9.78 -26.63 -44.93
N THR A 265 -10.15 -27.85 -44.54
CA THR A 265 -9.47 -28.65 -43.52
C THR A 265 -7.96 -28.72 -43.73
N ILE A 266 -7.22 -27.88 -43.00
CA ILE A 266 -5.77 -28.02 -42.89
C ILE A 266 -5.51 -29.10 -41.85
N SER A 267 -5.22 -30.30 -42.34
CA SER A 267 -4.46 -31.29 -41.58
C SER A 267 -3.09 -30.69 -41.29
N THR A 268 -2.85 -30.23 -40.06
CA THR A 268 -1.52 -29.77 -39.65
C THR A 268 -0.77 -30.93 -39.02
N VAL A 269 0.09 -31.50 -39.86
CA VAL A 269 1.31 -32.20 -39.46
C VAL A 269 2.11 -31.29 -38.53
N ALA A 270 2.72 -31.90 -37.50
CA ALA A 270 3.62 -31.26 -36.57
C ALA A 270 4.70 -30.41 -37.26
N GLY A 271 5.04 -29.27 -36.65
CA GLY A 271 6.26 -28.52 -36.97
C GLY A 271 6.04 -27.21 -37.74
N ALA A 272 5.47 -26.20 -37.08
CA ALA A 272 5.72 -24.81 -37.44
C ALA A 272 5.68 -23.97 -36.16
N ALA A 273 6.82 -23.40 -35.78
CA ALA A 273 6.93 -22.44 -34.69
C ALA A 273 6.07 -21.22 -35.04
N ARG A 274 4.84 -21.15 -34.50
CA ARG A 274 4.13 -19.89 -34.36
C ARG A 274 5.01 -19.02 -33.47
N VAL A 275 5.28 -17.79 -33.88
CA VAL A 275 5.75 -16.74 -32.97
C VAL A 275 4.61 -16.56 -31.96
N GLY A 276 4.65 -17.36 -30.89
CA GLY A 276 3.58 -17.51 -29.92
C GLY A 276 3.47 -16.23 -29.11
N MET A 277 2.25 -15.73 -28.94
CA MET A 277 1.98 -14.70 -27.93
C MET A 277 2.47 -15.23 -26.57
N SER A 278 3.28 -14.46 -25.85
CA SER A 278 3.80 -14.88 -24.55
C SER A 278 2.67 -15.02 -23.51
N VAL A 279 2.89 -15.81 -22.47
CA VAL A 279 1.91 -16.01 -21.39
C VAL A 279 1.60 -14.70 -20.66
N GLU A 280 2.54 -13.76 -20.57
CA GLU A 280 2.31 -12.43 -19.99
C GLU A 280 1.32 -11.62 -20.83
N HIS A 281 1.49 -11.62 -22.15
CA HIS A 281 0.53 -10.95 -23.04
C HIS A 281 -0.86 -11.58 -22.93
N ALA A 282 -0.93 -12.90 -22.79
CA ALA A 282 -2.20 -13.61 -22.59
C ALA A 282 -2.84 -13.24 -21.24
N ALA A 283 -2.06 -13.16 -20.16
CA ALA A 283 -2.54 -12.74 -18.83
C ALA A 283 -3.03 -11.27 -18.83
N GLU A 284 -2.33 -10.36 -19.51
CA GLU A 284 -2.78 -8.98 -19.69
C GLU A 284 -4.08 -8.88 -20.49
N ALA A 285 -4.20 -9.65 -21.57
CA ALA A 285 -5.39 -9.69 -22.40
C ALA A 285 -6.58 -10.31 -21.64
N PHE A 286 -6.32 -11.35 -20.84
CA PHE A 286 -7.30 -11.93 -19.93
C PHE A 286 -7.77 -10.88 -18.91
N TRP A 287 -6.85 -10.14 -18.28
CA TRP A 287 -7.19 -9.11 -17.30
C TRP A 287 -8.14 -8.03 -17.85
N LYS A 288 -7.97 -7.65 -19.13
CA LYS A 288 -8.87 -6.70 -19.81
C LYS A 288 -10.28 -7.24 -20.01
N GLN A 289 -10.40 -8.55 -20.22
CA GLN A 289 -11.67 -9.24 -20.49
C GLN A 289 -12.14 -10.05 -19.29
N LYS A 290 -11.58 -9.78 -18.10
CA LYS A 290 -11.76 -10.64 -16.94
C LYS A 290 -13.25 -10.73 -16.55
N PRO A 291 -13.74 -11.94 -16.24
CA PRO A 291 -15.06 -12.08 -15.64
C PRO A 291 -15.17 -11.33 -14.30
N GLU A 292 -16.40 -11.05 -13.88
CA GLU A 292 -16.68 -10.51 -12.55
C GLU A 292 -16.16 -11.45 -11.45
N GLY A 293 -15.68 -10.87 -10.35
CA GLY A 293 -15.07 -11.63 -9.24
C GLY A 293 -13.59 -11.98 -9.43
N VAL A 294 -12.96 -11.67 -10.57
CA VAL A 294 -11.50 -11.76 -10.70
C VAL A 294 -10.82 -10.55 -10.06
N LEU A 295 -9.95 -10.80 -9.08
CA LEU A 295 -9.21 -9.77 -8.34
C LEU A 295 -7.75 -9.62 -8.79
N ALA A 296 -7.16 -10.68 -9.33
CA ALA A 296 -5.82 -10.62 -9.93
C ALA A 296 -5.65 -11.63 -11.06
N ALA A 297 -4.76 -11.33 -12.01
CA ALA A 297 -4.36 -12.27 -13.07
C ALA A 297 -2.87 -12.12 -13.36
N ARG A 298 -2.14 -13.22 -13.50
CA ARG A 298 -0.69 -13.20 -13.73
C ARG A 298 -0.21 -14.44 -14.47
N VAL A 299 1.06 -14.45 -14.85
CA VAL A 299 1.74 -15.66 -15.33
C VAL A 299 1.80 -16.70 -14.20
N GLY A 300 1.51 -17.96 -14.54
CA GLY A 300 1.72 -19.11 -13.68
C GLY A 300 2.38 -20.26 -14.43
N TYR A 301 2.75 -21.29 -13.69
CA TYR A 301 3.27 -22.54 -14.23
C TYR A 301 2.61 -23.73 -13.54
N LEU A 302 2.30 -24.76 -14.31
CA LEU A 302 1.70 -25.98 -13.78
C LEU A 302 2.73 -26.77 -12.96
N GLU A 303 2.23 -27.58 -12.03
CA GLU A 303 3.03 -28.53 -11.27
C GLU A 303 3.55 -29.64 -12.19
N ASP A 304 4.82 -30.02 -12.02
CA ASP A 304 5.43 -31.20 -12.62
C ASP A 304 6.28 -31.91 -11.55
N ASP A 305 5.96 -33.16 -11.25
CA ASP A 305 6.60 -34.00 -10.21
C ASP A 305 6.92 -33.27 -8.89
N GLY A 306 5.93 -32.57 -8.33
CA GLY A 306 6.08 -31.83 -7.06
C GLY A 306 6.93 -30.56 -7.15
N ARG A 307 7.28 -30.10 -8.36
CA ARG A 307 8.02 -28.86 -8.64
C ARG A 307 7.21 -27.91 -9.53
N ILE A 308 7.70 -26.67 -9.64
CA ILE A 308 7.20 -25.69 -10.61
C ILE A 308 7.67 -26.13 -12.01
N GLY A 309 6.76 -26.71 -12.80
CA GLY A 309 7.05 -27.23 -14.13
C GLY A 309 7.28 -26.14 -15.19
N ASP A 310 7.44 -26.57 -16.44
CA ASP A 310 7.74 -25.68 -17.58
C ASP A 310 6.51 -25.29 -18.40
N THR A 311 5.33 -25.81 -18.06
CA THR A 311 4.09 -25.51 -18.79
C THR A 311 3.47 -24.21 -18.25
N PRO A 312 3.50 -23.10 -19.02
CA PRO A 312 2.92 -21.83 -18.58
C PRO A 312 1.38 -21.86 -18.58
N CYS A 313 0.79 -21.13 -17.65
CA CYS A 313 -0.66 -20.92 -17.53
C CYS A 313 -0.97 -19.47 -17.13
N ILE A 314 -2.24 -19.09 -17.20
CA ILE A 314 -2.75 -17.84 -16.63
C ILE A 314 -3.26 -18.18 -15.23
N ALA A 315 -2.54 -17.72 -14.20
CA ALA A 315 -2.97 -17.87 -12.82
C ALA A 315 -3.88 -16.70 -12.42
N VAL A 316 -5.09 -17.02 -12.00
CA VAL A 316 -6.15 -16.06 -11.68
C VAL A 316 -6.51 -16.19 -10.21
N SER A 317 -6.46 -15.06 -9.50
CA SER A 317 -7.02 -14.97 -8.15
C SER A 317 -8.45 -14.45 -8.23
N ALA A 318 -9.38 -15.23 -7.71
CA ALA A 318 -10.78 -14.88 -7.62
C ALA A 318 -11.14 -14.43 -6.20
N GLN A 319 -12.07 -13.50 -6.10
CA GLN A 319 -12.78 -13.23 -4.85
C GLN A 319 -13.33 -14.56 -4.33
N PRO A 320 -13.10 -14.92 -3.05
CA PRO A 320 -13.48 -16.22 -2.53
C PRO A 320 -14.95 -16.61 -2.78
N GLY A 321 -15.87 -15.65 -2.70
CA GLY A 321 -17.30 -15.88 -2.99
C GLY A 321 -17.63 -16.17 -4.46
N ALA A 322 -16.76 -15.80 -5.40
CA ALA A 322 -16.93 -16.01 -6.84
C ALA A 322 -16.12 -17.21 -7.37
N LEU A 323 -15.21 -17.78 -6.57
CA LEU A 323 -14.24 -18.78 -7.02
C LEU A 323 -14.90 -20.02 -7.64
N GLU A 324 -15.91 -20.60 -6.98
CA GLU A 324 -16.56 -21.82 -7.48
C GLU A 324 -17.34 -21.57 -8.77
N GLY A 325 -18.00 -20.41 -8.90
CA GLY A 325 -18.65 -20.02 -10.16
C GLY A 325 -17.64 -19.82 -11.29
N LEU A 326 -16.51 -19.17 -11.01
CA LEU A 326 -15.43 -18.99 -11.98
C LEU A 326 -14.77 -20.32 -12.38
N ARG A 327 -14.66 -21.27 -11.45
CA ARG A 327 -14.18 -22.62 -11.75
C ARG A 327 -15.15 -23.44 -12.59
N ALA A 328 -16.45 -23.20 -12.49
CA ALA A 328 -17.47 -23.92 -13.25
C ALA A 328 -17.68 -23.32 -14.64
N ASP A 329 -17.82 -22.00 -14.70
CA ASP A 329 -18.31 -21.29 -15.89
C ASP A 329 -17.27 -20.34 -16.51
N GLY A 330 -16.15 -20.11 -15.82
CA GLY A 330 -15.07 -19.25 -16.32
C GLY A 330 -14.30 -19.89 -17.48
N PRO A 331 -13.64 -19.09 -18.33
CA PRO A 331 -12.81 -19.61 -19.40
C PRO A 331 -11.66 -20.47 -18.84
N HIS A 332 -11.68 -21.77 -19.12
CA HIS A 332 -10.60 -22.71 -18.74
C HIS A 332 -9.34 -22.59 -19.62
N SER A 333 -9.45 -21.90 -20.76
CA SER A 333 -8.33 -21.60 -21.65
C SER A 333 -8.52 -20.21 -22.26
N PHE A 334 -7.43 -19.47 -22.42
CA PHE A 334 -7.45 -18.14 -23.03
C PHE A 334 -6.18 -17.93 -23.86
N GLN A 335 -6.34 -17.57 -25.14
CA GLN A 335 -5.24 -17.38 -26.10
C GLN A 335 -4.21 -18.55 -26.15
N GLY A 336 -4.69 -19.79 -25.97
CA GLY A 336 -3.86 -21.00 -26.02
C GLY A 336 -3.20 -21.40 -24.69
N TYR A 337 -3.41 -20.64 -23.62
CA TYR A 337 -2.93 -20.97 -22.27
C TYR A 337 -4.08 -21.45 -21.39
N GLN A 338 -3.81 -22.42 -20.52
CA GLN A 338 -4.77 -22.85 -19.50
C GLN A 338 -4.98 -21.72 -18.48
N VAL A 339 -6.21 -21.54 -18.01
CA VAL A 339 -6.55 -20.60 -16.93
C VAL A 339 -6.76 -21.38 -15.65
N GLN A 340 -6.07 -20.98 -14.59
CA GLN A 340 -6.05 -21.65 -13.30
C GLN A 340 -6.58 -20.71 -12.22
N TYR A 341 -7.68 -21.09 -11.57
CA TYR A 341 -8.35 -20.25 -10.57
C TYR A 341 -7.98 -20.67 -9.14
N ALA A 342 -7.52 -19.69 -8.36
CA ALA A 342 -7.23 -19.80 -6.93
C ALA A 342 -7.99 -18.70 -6.15
N PRO A 343 -8.25 -18.89 -4.85
CA PRO A 343 -8.77 -17.80 -4.02
C PRO A 343 -7.73 -16.68 -3.91
N ALA A 344 -8.20 -15.44 -3.91
CA ALA A 344 -7.37 -14.26 -3.70
C ALA A 344 -6.83 -14.17 -2.28
N THR A 345 -5.58 -13.71 -2.13
CA THR A 345 -4.99 -13.40 -0.83
C THR A 345 -5.71 -12.21 -0.19
N VAL A 346 -5.47 -11.96 1.10
CA VAL A 346 -6.03 -10.77 1.77
C VAL A 346 -5.48 -9.48 1.15
N GLU A 347 -4.20 -9.44 0.79
CA GLU A 347 -3.60 -8.30 0.06
C GLU A 347 -4.32 -8.06 -1.28
N GLU A 348 -4.58 -9.11 -2.07
CA GLU A 348 -5.32 -9.01 -3.34
C GLU A 348 -6.78 -8.58 -3.15
N GLN A 349 -7.43 -9.03 -2.07
CA GLN A 349 -8.78 -8.58 -1.69
C GLN A 349 -8.78 -7.10 -1.29
N LEU A 350 -7.77 -6.66 -0.53
CA LEU A 350 -7.60 -5.26 -0.12
C LEU A 350 -7.27 -4.37 -1.31
N GLU A 351 -6.34 -4.76 -2.18
CA GLU A 351 -6.05 -4.03 -3.42
C GLU A 351 -7.30 -3.93 -4.30
N GLY A 352 -8.11 -4.99 -4.38
CA GLY A 352 -9.39 -4.97 -5.08
C GLY A 352 -10.36 -3.92 -4.53
N LEU A 353 -10.48 -3.83 -3.20
CA LEU A 353 -11.31 -2.84 -2.50
C LEU A 353 -10.74 -1.41 -2.60
N MET A 354 -9.42 -1.25 -2.44
CA MET A 354 -8.71 0.03 -2.52
C MET A 354 -8.56 0.54 -3.96
N SER A 355 -8.70 -0.30 -4.98
CA SER A 355 -8.77 0.16 -6.38
C SER A 355 -10.07 0.92 -6.68
N LEU A 356 -11.08 0.77 -5.80
CA LEU A 356 -12.35 1.52 -5.84
C LEU A 356 -12.31 2.77 -4.94
N GLU A 357 -11.42 2.83 -3.96
CA GLU A 357 -11.30 3.94 -3.01
C GLU A 357 -9.86 4.46 -2.91
N ALA A 358 -9.69 5.72 -3.31
CA ALA A 358 -8.57 6.63 -3.03
C ALA A 358 -7.52 6.82 -4.14
N ALA A 359 -7.60 8.02 -4.74
CA ALA A 359 -6.44 8.89 -4.70
C ALA A 359 -6.02 9.04 -3.22
N ALA A 360 -5.11 8.18 -2.74
CA ALA A 360 -4.51 8.39 -1.43
C ALA A 360 -4.10 9.89 -1.26
N ALA A 361 -4.37 10.44 -0.09
CA ALA A 361 -3.82 11.75 0.26
C ALA A 361 -2.30 11.59 0.44
N PRO A 362 -1.48 12.65 0.25
CA PRO A 362 -0.13 12.64 0.79
C PRO A 362 -0.20 12.41 2.31
N ASN A 363 0.68 11.57 2.85
CA ASN A 363 0.84 11.45 4.31
C ASN A 363 1.30 12.81 4.88
N ALA A 364 1.12 13.04 6.18
CA ALA A 364 1.47 14.32 6.80
C ALA A 364 2.97 14.40 7.18
N TYR A 365 3.82 13.66 6.46
CA TYR A 365 5.25 13.64 6.66
C TYR A 365 5.87 14.99 6.30
N ASP A 366 6.59 15.58 7.24
CA ASP A 366 7.07 16.96 7.15
C ASP A 366 8.52 17.04 6.65
N ASP A 367 8.70 16.94 5.34
CA ASP A 367 10.01 17.09 4.72
C ASP A 367 10.59 18.51 4.79
N ASP A 368 9.72 19.52 4.90
CA ASP A 368 10.13 20.91 4.97
C ASP A 368 10.87 21.22 6.27
N ALA A 369 10.50 20.57 7.37
CA ALA A 369 11.23 20.64 8.63
C ALA A 369 12.56 19.86 8.63
N ARG A 370 12.88 19.11 7.57
CA ARG A 370 14.07 18.24 7.47
C ARG A 370 15.07 18.79 6.44
N ARG A 371 15.48 20.05 6.62
CA ARG A 371 16.41 20.76 5.71
C ARG A 371 17.84 20.89 6.24
N ASP A 372 18.02 20.81 7.55
CA ASP A 372 19.32 20.96 8.19
C ASP A 372 20.29 19.79 7.89
N PRO A 373 21.62 20.01 7.98
CA PRO A 373 22.63 18.96 7.78
C PRO A 373 22.41 17.68 8.59
N LYS A 374 21.89 17.81 9.81
CA LYS A 374 21.54 16.70 10.70
C LYS A 374 20.44 15.78 10.17
N TYR A 375 19.71 16.17 9.11
CA TYR A 375 18.71 15.32 8.45
C TYR A 375 19.20 14.74 7.12
N GLN A 376 20.42 15.06 6.68
CA GLN A 376 20.92 14.59 5.40
C GLN A 376 21.05 13.07 5.38
N LEU A 377 20.68 12.48 4.24
CA LEU A 377 20.81 11.04 3.98
C LEU A 377 21.94 10.72 2.99
N SER A 378 22.85 11.68 2.76
CA SER A 378 24.05 11.47 1.95
C SER A 378 24.96 10.41 2.59
N PRO A 379 25.72 9.61 1.81
CA PRO A 379 26.71 8.72 2.39
C PRO A 379 27.73 9.47 3.25
N VAL A 380 28.20 8.83 4.31
CA VAL A 380 29.26 9.34 5.20
C VAL A 380 30.45 8.39 5.16
N GLU A 381 31.65 8.92 5.29
CA GLU A 381 32.88 8.17 5.49
C GLU A 381 33.53 8.65 6.78
N GLU A 382 33.60 7.79 7.79
CA GLU A 382 34.21 8.11 9.07
C GLU A 382 34.69 6.85 9.79
N LEU A 383 35.45 7.04 10.86
CA LEU A 383 35.81 5.95 11.76
C LEU A 383 34.54 5.45 12.47
N MET A 384 34.16 4.21 12.21
CA MET A 384 32.99 3.56 12.81
C MET A 384 33.40 2.27 13.50
N THR A 385 32.77 1.95 14.62
CA THR A 385 32.74 0.57 15.13
C THR A 385 31.40 -0.06 14.76
N VAL A 386 31.44 -1.11 13.94
CA VAL A 386 30.25 -1.87 13.53
C VAL A 386 30.31 -3.27 14.13
N ARG A 387 29.26 -3.64 14.86
CA ARG A 387 29.05 -4.96 15.44
C ARG A 387 27.89 -5.66 14.72
N ALA A 388 28.24 -6.49 13.74
CA ALA A 388 27.30 -7.28 12.95
C ALA A 388 26.95 -8.59 13.65
N HIS A 389 25.66 -8.94 13.67
CA HIS A 389 25.16 -10.15 14.31
C HIS A 389 23.84 -10.60 13.68
N VAL A 390 23.46 -11.84 13.95
CA VAL A 390 22.25 -12.47 13.39
C VAL A 390 21.41 -13.14 14.48
N SER A 391 20.10 -13.07 14.34
CA SER A 391 19.15 -13.87 15.10
C SER A 391 18.92 -15.24 14.45
N PRO A 392 18.46 -16.22 15.23
CA PRO A 392 18.25 -16.17 16.70
C PRO A 392 19.52 -16.38 17.53
N GLU A 393 20.65 -16.66 16.89
CA GLU A 393 21.86 -17.20 17.54
C GLU A 393 22.45 -16.30 18.65
N TYR A 394 22.53 -14.99 18.38
CA TYR A 394 23.11 -13.99 19.29
C TYR A 394 22.27 -12.70 19.35
N GLY A 395 21.10 -12.65 18.70
CA GLY A 395 20.27 -11.44 18.58
C GLY A 395 19.96 -10.78 19.92
N PHE A 396 19.29 -11.52 20.82
CA PHE A 396 18.90 -10.99 22.12
C PHE A 396 20.09 -10.67 23.01
N ASP A 397 21.16 -11.48 22.97
CA ASP A 397 22.36 -11.24 23.79
C ASP A 397 23.04 -9.90 23.43
N GLU A 398 23.13 -9.61 22.14
CA GLU A 398 23.70 -8.36 21.64
C GLU A 398 22.80 -7.15 21.90
N LEU A 399 21.49 -7.30 21.71
CA LEU A 399 20.53 -6.26 22.07
C LEU A 399 20.54 -5.97 23.58
N LYS A 400 20.57 -7.02 24.40
CA LYS A 400 20.67 -6.92 25.86
C LYS A 400 21.95 -6.20 26.28
N ALA A 401 23.09 -6.54 25.69
CA ALA A 401 24.36 -5.86 25.96
C ALA A 401 24.26 -4.36 25.60
N PHE A 402 23.76 -4.04 24.41
CA PHE A 402 23.55 -2.67 23.94
C PHE A 402 22.65 -1.84 24.87
N MET A 403 21.55 -2.41 25.35
CA MET A 403 20.58 -1.75 26.22
C MET A 403 21.02 -1.69 27.70
N SER A 404 21.99 -2.51 28.11
CA SER A 404 22.44 -2.57 29.52
C SER A 404 23.48 -1.53 29.87
N GLU A 405 24.21 -1.01 28.89
CA GLU A 405 25.18 0.07 29.07
C GLU A 405 24.49 1.41 29.42
N ASP A 406 25.16 2.28 30.19
CA ASP A 406 24.65 3.61 30.49
C ASP A 406 25.08 4.62 29.42
N ALA A 407 24.10 5.38 28.93
CA ALA A 407 24.30 6.43 27.93
C ALA A 407 23.69 7.77 28.36
N GLY A 408 23.12 7.88 29.57
CA GLY A 408 22.40 9.07 30.05
C GLY A 408 21.05 9.32 29.36
N SER A 409 20.95 9.14 28.04
CA SER A 409 19.69 9.15 27.29
C SER A 409 19.74 8.36 25.99
N TRP A 410 18.59 7.90 25.51
CA TRP A 410 18.43 7.37 24.16
C TRP A 410 17.05 7.67 23.56
N VAL A 411 16.94 7.54 22.24
CA VAL A 411 15.71 7.71 21.46
C VAL A 411 15.46 6.43 20.66
N SER A 412 14.24 5.89 20.73
CA SER A 412 13.87 4.63 20.05
C SER A 412 12.68 4.84 19.12
N ALA A 413 12.74 4.21 17.96
CA ALA A 413 11.66 4.06 17.00
C ALA A 413 11.49 2.56 16.73
N ILE A 414 10.30 2.02 17.03
CA ILE A 414 10.05 0.58 16.97
C ILE A 414 8.65 0.29 16.44
N TYR A 415 8.56 -0.69 15.54
CA TYR A 415 7.29 -1.22 15.08
C TYR A 415 6.54 -1.95 16.20
N GLU A 416 7.21 -2.92 16.83
CA GLU A 416 6.57 -3.74 17.86
C GLU A 416 7.50 -3.91 19.06
N PHE A 417 6.98 -3.57 20.24
CA PHE A 417 7.65 -3.74 21.52
C PHE A 417 6.75 -4.47 22.52
N ARG A 418 7.04 -5.76 22.71
CA ARG A 418 6.22 -6.66 23.52
C ARG A 418 7.03 -7.54 24.45
N ALA A 419 8.32 -7.74 24.22
CA ALA A 419 9.14 -8.61 25.04
C ALA A 419 9.30 -8.10 26.49
N SER A 420 8.81 -8.87 27.46
CA SER A 420 8.94 -8.57 28.90
C SER A 420 10.40 -8.43 29.33
N ALA A 421 11.29 -9.25 28.77
CA ALA A 421 12.73 -9.16 29.07
C ALA A 421 13.34 -7.82 28.62
N ILE A 422 12.88 -7.25 27.49
CA ILE A 422 13.32 -5.93 27.00
C ILE A 422 12.69 -4.82 27.85
N SER A 423 11.43 -5.00 28.25
CA SER A 423 10.72 -4.13 29.20
C SER A 423 11.49 -3.98 30.52
N ASP A 424 11.96 -5.10 31.07
CA ASP A 424 12.77 -5.12 32.30
C ASP A 424 14.11 -4.38 32.13
N LEU A 425 14.76 -4.50 30.97
CA LEU A 425 15.98 -3.74 30.68
C LEU A 425 15.71 -2.24 30.65
N MET A 426 14.64 -1.81 29.99
CA MET A 426 14.23 -0.40 29.95
C MET A 426 13.88 0.13 31.34
N ALA A 427 13.11 -0.62 32.12
CA ALA A 427 12.76 -0.25 33.50
C ALA A 427 14.01 -0.08 34.38
N LYS A 428 15.01 -0.96 34.24
CA LYS A 428 16.30 -0.84 34.94
C LYS A 428 17.08 0.40 34.53
N ARG A 429 17.09 0.77 33.24
CA ARG A 429 17.74 2.00 32.75
C ARG A 429 17.04 3.27 33.23
N LEU A 430 15.71 3.30 33.17
CA LEU A 430 14.92 4.41 33.73
C LEU A 430 15.20 4.59 35.23
N ALA A 431 15.25 3.49 35.99
CA ALA A 431 15.60 3.52 37.42
C ALA A 431 17.05 3.97 37.68
N ALA A 432 17.98 3.68 36.77
CA ALA A 432 19.36 4.19 36.81
C ALA A 432 19.47 5.67 36.37
N GLY A 433 18.37 6.29 35.93
CA GLY A 433 18.32 7.70 35.58
C GLY A 433 18.48 8.02 34.10
N THR A 434 18.55 7.02 33.21
CA THR A 434 18.57 7.22 31.76
C THR A 434 17.26 7.88 31.29
N LYS A 435 17.34 8.87 30.40
CA LYS A 435 16.16 9.45 29.73
C LYS A 435 15.82 8.69 28.46
N ILE A 436 14.57 8.32 28.27
CA ILE A 436 14.11 7.53 27.13
C ILE A 436 12.98 8.26 26.42
N ILE A 437 13.12 8.40 25.09
CA ILE A 437 12.04 8.82 24.19
C ILE A 437 11.70 7.63 23.29
N LEU A 438 10.42 7.25 23.24
CA LEU A 438 9.93 6.12 22.46
C LEU A 438 8.85 6.56 21.47
N ALA A 439 9.09 6.37 20.17
CA ALA A 439 8.07 6.39 19.13
C ALA A 439 7.72 4.95 18.75
N ALA A 440 6.45 4.58 18.87
CA ALA A 440 6.00 3.21 18.62
C ALA A 440 4.82 3.18 17.64
N ASP A 441 4.77 2.13 16.82
CA ASP A 441 3.58 1.81 16.04
C ASP A 441 2.44 1.30 16.93
N PHE A 442 1.23 1.30 16.40
CA PHE A 442 0.04 0.79 17.09
C PHE A 442 0.15 -0.70 17.41
N LYS A 443 0.93 -1.48 16.65
CA LYS A 443 1.19 -2.90 16.95
C LYS A 443 1.78 -3.15 18.34
N THR A 444 2.48 -2.18 18.92
CA THR A 444 2.96 -2.26 20.31
C THR A 444 1.81 -2.38 21.34
N PHE A 445 0.62 -1.89 21.01
CA PHE A 445 -0.54 -1.79 21.90
C PHE A 445 -1.64 -2.84 21.59
N ALA A 446 -1.31 -3.91 20.86
CA ALA A 446 -2.22 -5.03 20.60
C ALA A 446 -2.59 -5.79 21.89
N ASP A 447 -3.49 -6.77 21.83
CA ASP A 447 -3.79 -7.63 22.98
C ASP A 447 -2.61 -8.57 23.31
N VAL A 448 -2.51 -9.01 24.57
CA VAL A 448 -1.43 -9.89 25.06
C VAL A 448 -1.76 -11.36 24.84
N ASP A 449 -0.93 -12.04 24.04
CA ASP A 449 -1.12 -13.46 23.72
C ASP A 449 -0.50 -14.38 24.79
N ASP A 450 0.68 -14.03 25.32
CA ASP A 450 1.41 -14.78 26.34
C ASP A 450 1.97 -13.84 27.42
N GLU A 451 1.28 -13.76 28.56
CA GLU A 451 1.68 -12.92 29.71
C GLU A 451 3.03 -13.32 30.34
N THR A 452 3.59 -14.50 30.01
CA THR A 452 4.89 -14.92 30.55
C THR A 452 6.06 -14.30 29.81
N THR A 453 5.91 -14.06 28.50
CA THR A 453 6.97 -13.52 27.63
C THR A 453 6.65 -12.13 27.10
N GLU A 454 5.40 -11.68 27.20
CA GLU A 454 4.91 -10.38 26.76
C GLU A 454 4.30 -9.52 27.89
N PHE A 455 4.10 -8.23 27.60
CA PHE A 455 3.49 -7.28 28.54
C PHE A 455 2.46 -6.37 27.86
N ASP A 456 1.49 -5.90 28.64
CA ASP A 456 0.56 -4.83 28.24
C ASP A 456 1.32 -3.49 28.20
N ALA A 457 1.52 -2.97 26.99
CA ALA A 457 2.26 -1.74 26.76
C ALA A 457 1.59 -0.51 27.35
N GLU A 458 0.25 -0.41 27.32
CA GLU A 458 -0.47 0.73 27.89
C GLU A 458 -0.24 0.77 29.41
N ALA A 459 -0.47 -0.36 30.08
CA ALA A 459 -0.30 -0.48 31.53
C ALA A 459 1.16 -0.23 31.98
N ILE A 460 2.12 -0.86 31.31
CA ILE A 460 3.54 -0.76 31.70
C ILE A 460 4.09 0.64 31.41
N PHE A 461 3.76 1.22 30.26
CA PHE A 461 4.25 2.56 29.95
C PHE A 461 3.63 3.61 30.86
N GLN A 462 2.35 3.48 31.23
CA GLN A 462 1.75 4.36 32.23
C GLN A 462 2.45 4.22 33.58
N LYS A 463 2.72 3.00 34.03
CA LYS A 463 3.48 2.73 35.27
C LYS A 463 4.87 3.39 35.25
N TRP A 464 5.56 3.39 34.11
CA TRP A 464 6.84 4.09 33.97
C TRP A 464 6.68 5.61 34.00
N ALA A 465 5.66 6.15 33.33
CA ALA A 465 5.36 7.57 33.37
C ALA A 465 5.06 8.06 34.80
N ASP A 466 4.23 7.34 35.54
CA ASP A 466 3.89 7.66 36.94
C ASP A 466 5.13 7.60 37.85
N ARG A 467 5.99 6.60 37.63
CA ARG A 467 7.17 6.36 38.47
C ARG A 467 8.32 7.33 38.19
N PHE A 468 8.58 7.64 36.92
CA PHE A 468 9.79 8.35 36.50
C PHE A 468 9.53 9.77 35.98
N GLY A 469 8.28 10.07 35.59
CA GLY A 469 7.83 11.35 35.05
C GLY A 469 8.29 11.62 33.61
N ASP A 470 7.63 12.60 32.98
CA ASP A 470 7.86 13.01 31.58
C ASP A 470 9.27 13.56 31.32
N GLY A 471 10.01 13.91 32.37
CA GLY A 471 11.42 14.30 32.29
C GLY A 471 12.38 13.14 32.02
N LYS A 472 11.94 11.90 32.28
CA LYS A 472 12.74 10.67 32.12
C LYS A 472 12.16 9.74 31.07
N PHE A 473 10.84 9.61 30.95
CA PHE A 473 10.22 8.75 29.95
C PHE A 473 9.19 9.54 29.15
N LYS A 474 9.40 9.63 27.84
CA LYS A 474 8.43 10.18 26.89
C LYS A 474 8.07 9.14 25.88
N ARG A 475 6.80 9.08 25.50
CA ARG A 475 6.30 8.12 24.52
C ARG A 475 5.27 8.75 23.60
N ILE A 476 5.18 8.21 22.39
CA ILE A 476 4.11 8.54 21.46
C ILE A 476 3.75 7.31 20.63
N ALA A 477 2.46 7.05 20.51
CA ALA A 477 1.91 6.20 19.47
C ALA A 477 1.85 7.02 18.18
N VAL A 478 2.60 6.60 17.16
CA VAL A 478 2.73 7.37 15.91
C VAL A 478 1.40 7.38 15.17
N PRO A 479 0.81 8.55 14.85
CA PRO A 479 -0.43 8.63 14.10
C PRO A 479 -0.32 7.98 12.73
N LEU A 480 -1.23 7.05 12.43
CA LEU A 480 -1.32 6.35 11.14
C LEU A 480 -2.49 6.87 10.29
N GLY A 481 -2.56 6.47 9.01
CA GLY A 481 -3.64 6.83 8.09
C GLY A 481 -3.36 8.05 7.23
N THR A 482 -4.37 8.47 6.45
CA THR A 482 -4.25 9.55 5.44
C THR A 482 -3.94 10.93 6.02
N THR A 483 -4.21 11.14 7.31
CA THR A 483 -3.86 12.36 8.06
C THR A 483 -2.76 12.12 9.10
N GLY A 484 -2.25 10.89 9.21
CA GLY A 484 -1.20 10.50 10.13
C GLY A 484 0.20 10.86 9.62
N LEU A 485 1.21 10.63 10.46
CA LEU A 485 2.61 10.80 10.06
C LEU A 485 2.96 9.87 8.89
N VAL A 486 2.46 8.64 8.94
CA VAL A 486 2.60 7.62 7.90
C VAL A 486 1.25 6.99 7.58
N GLN A 487 1.12 6.43 6.37
CA GLN A 487 -0.16 5.94 5.89
C GLN A 487 -0.57 4.62 6.55
N GLN A 488 0.35 3.68 6.73
CA GLN A 488 0.03 2.33 7.18
C GLN A 488 0.87 1.87 8.37
N SER A 489 2.20 1.95 8.29
CA SER A 489 3.05 1.41 9.37
C SER A 489 4.26 2.28 9.67
N TYR A 490 4.49 2.49 10.96
CA TYR A 490 5.74 2.99 11.53
C TYR A 490 6.71 1.82 11.74
N HIS A 491 7.22 1.28 10.64
CA HIS A 491 7.90 -0.02 10.57
C HIS A 491 9.42 0.03 10.86
N ILE A 492 9.95 1.20 11.21
CA ILE A 492 11.33 1.43 11.61
C ILE A 492 11.68 0.67 12.90
N LYS A 493 12.91 0.12 12.97
CA LYS A 493 13.50 -0.50 14.16
C LYS A 493 14.89 0.06 14.41
N VAL A 494 14.95 1.21 15.09
CA VAL A 494 16.20 1.92 15.39
C VAL A 494 16.18 2.48 16.80
N THR A 495 17.24 2.22 17.57
CA THR A 495 17.46 2.83 18.88
C THR A 495 18.82 3.52 18.90
N VAL A 496 18.84 4.81 19.23
CA VAL A 496 20.04 5.65 19.24
C VAL A 496 20.33 6.17 20.63
N ARG A 497 21.52 5.88 21.13
CA ARG A 497 22.06 6.36 22.40
C ARG A 497 22.73 7.73 22.26
N ASN A 498 22.89 8.43 23.38
CA ASN A 498 23.54 9.75 23.41
C ASN A 498 25.07 9.68 23.29
N ASP A 499 25.67 8.52 23.47
CA ASP A 499 27.09 8.28 23.22
C ASP A 499 27.36 7.80 21.79
N ASP A 500 26.49 8.16 20.84
CA ASP A 500 26.62 7.90 19.40
C ASP A 500 26.66 6.43 18.96
N LYS A 501 26.21 5.51 19.83
CA LYS A 501 25.86 4.14 19.45
C LYS A 501 24.41 4.04 19.01
N PHE A 502 24.12 3.25 17.99
CA PHE A 502 22.76 2.88 17.65
C PHE A 502 22.63 1.42 17.25
N TRP A 503 21.46 0.85 17.49
CA TRP A 503 21.04 -0.47 17.02
C TRP A 503 20.07 -0.29 15.86
N LEU A 504 20.30 -0.99 14.74
CA LEU A 504 19.44 -1.02 13.56
C LEU A 504 19.21 -2.48 13.13
N SER A 505 17.97 -2.81 12.80
CA SER A 505 17.53 -4.20 12.79
C SER A 505 16.45 -4.50 11.75
N SER A 506 16.43 -5.75 11.26
CA SER A 506 15.25 -6.31 10.59
C SER A 506 14.14 -6.73 11.58
N GLY A 507 14.51 -7.03 12.83
CA GLY A 507 13.64 -7.58 13.86
C GLY A 507 13.06 -6.59 14.86
N ASN A 508 11.91 -6.99 15.41
CA ASN A 508 11.15 -6.30 16.46
C ASN A 508 11.70 -6.57 17.86
N TRP A 509 11.10 -5.96 18.89
CA TRP A 509 11.34 -6.28 20.30
C TRP A 509 10.29 -7.27 20.81
N LYS A 510 10.34 -8.49 20.27
CA LYS A 510 9.38 -9.58 20.56
C LYS A 510 10.11 -10.88 20.94
N SER A 511 9.75 -11.46 22.08
CA SER A 511 10.40 -12.66 22.63
C SER A 511 10.13 -13.91 21.79
N SER A 512 8.90 -14.05 21.28
CA SER A 512 8.45 -15.26 20.58
C SER A 512 9.02 -15.40 19.16
N SER A 513 9.48 -14.30 18.54
CA SER A 513 9.94 -14.29 17.15
C SER A 513 11.33 -13.67 16.96
N SER A 514 11.48 -12.35 17.08
CA SER A 514 12.71 -11.64 16.72
C SER A 514 13.84 -11.73 17.75
N GLN A 515 13.50 -11.79 19.04
CA GLN A 515 14.45 -11.69 20.16
C GLN A 515 14.24 -12.79 21.21
N PRO A 516 14.26 -14.08 20.82
CA PRO A 516 14.18 -15.18 21.78
C PRO A 516 15.41 -15.20 22.68
N ILE A 517 15.20 -15.57 23.94
CA ILE A 517 16.29 -15.85 24.87
C ILE A 517 16.79 -17.26 24.57
N ILE A 518 18.06 -17.37 24.19
CA ILE A 518 18.69 -18.66 23.87
C ILE A 518 19.54 -19.13 25.05
N ASP A 519 19.22 -20.31 25.58
CA ASP A 519 20.03 -20.95 26.61
C ASP A 519 21.37 -21.44 26.03
N PRO A 520 22.49 -21.38 26.78
CA PRO A 520 23.77 -21.93 26.32
C PRO A 520 23.68 -23.38 25.83
N SER A 521 22.87 -24.23 26.46
CA SER A 521 22.69 -25.62 26.06
C SER A 521 21.93 -25.78 24.73
N GLU A 522 20.97 -24.90 24.44
CA GLU A 522 20.30 -24.83 23.13
C GLU A 522 21.30 -24.40 22.06
N ARG A 523 22.11 -23.38 22.35
CA ARG A 523 23.16 -22.89 21.44
C ARG A 523 24.21 -23.96 21.12
N ASP A 524 24.62 -24.74 22.13
CA ASP A 524 25.60 -25.81 21.94
C ASP A 524 25.09 -26.93 21.02
N ARG A 525 23.76 -27.14 20.99
CA ARG A 525 23.09 -28.14 20.14
C ARG A 525 22.51 -27.56 18.85
N ALA A 526 22.76 -26.29 18.56
CA ALA A 526 22.08 -25.56 17.49
C ALA A 526 22.34 -26.12 16.07
N THR A 527 23.40 -26.91 15.88
CA THR A 527 23.68 -27.59 14.59
C THR A 527 22.96 -28.94 14.46
N GLU A 528 22.36 -29.44 15.53
CA GLU A 528 21.56 -30.67 15.60
C GLU A 528 20.06 -30.35 15.64
N GLU A 529 19.68 -29.32 16.39
CA GLU A 529 18.32 -28.81 16.55
C GLU A 529 18.34 -27.30 16.32
N ASP A 530 17.51 -26.77 15.42
CA ASP A 530 17.54 -25.33 15.12
C ASP A 530 17.04 -24.50 16.30
N LEU A 531 17.55 -23.28 16.42
CA LEU A 531 17.15 -22.36 17.46
C LEU A 531 15.76 -21.75 17.18
N PRO A 532 14.94 -21.48 18.21
CA PRO A 532 13.64 -20.86 18.05
C PRO A 532 13.75 -19.44 17.49
N GLY A 533 12.69 -18.96 16.83
CA GLY A 533 12.58 -17.59 16.36
C GLY A 533 13.11 -17.30 14.95
N ASN A 534 12.99 -16.04 14.57
CA ASN A 534 13.23 -15.55 13.22
C ASN A 534 14.72 -15.44 12.87
N ARG A 535 15.04 -15.75 11.62
CA ARG A 535 16.33 -15.43 11.00
C ARG A 535 16.32 -13.97 10.57
N GLU A 536 17.11 -13.16 11.24
CA GLU A 536 17.18 -11.70 11.05
C GLU A 536 18.62 -11.21 11.12
N TRP A 537 18.89 -10.08 10.45
CA TRP A 537 20.18 -9.42 10.49
C TRP A 537 20.09 -8.15 11.33
N HIS A 538 21.17 -7.87 12.07
CA HIS A 538 21.26 -6.71 12.95
C HIS A 538 22.66 -6.08 12.91
N VAL A 539 22.73 -4.78 13.18
CA VAL A 539 23.98 -4.07 13.43
C VAL A 539 23.85 -3.15 14.65
N ILE A 540 24.91 -3.11 15.47
CA ILE A 540 25.15 -2.03 16.42
C ILE A 540 26.30 -1.20 15.87
N VAL A 541 26.12 0.11 15.76
CA VAL A 541 27.09 1.01 15.12
C VAL A 541 27.40 2.17 16.04
N GLN A 542 28.69 2.41 16.28
CA GLN A 542 29.21 3.64 16.88
C GLN A 542 29.63 4.58 15.74
N SER A 543 28.90 5.67 15.56
CA SER A 543 29.13 6.66 14.50
C SER A 543 28.47 7.99 14.88
N PRO A 544 29.24 9.04 15.19
CA PRO A 544 28.69 10.35 15.56
C PRO A 544 27.69 10.88 14.52
N THR A 545 28.06 10.84 13.23
CA THR A 545 27.25 11.44 12.18
C THR A 545 25.98 10.63 11.90
N LEU A 546 26.05 9.30 11.83
CA LEU A 546 24.86 8.47 11.58
C LEU A 546 23.93 8.46 12.81
N ALA A 547 24.50 8.41 14.02
CA ALA A 547 23.72 8.48 15.24
C ALA A 547 22.96 9.79 15.34
N GLU A 548 23.60 10.94 15.08
CA GLU A 548 22.90 12.23 15.02
C GLU A 548 21.76 12.21 14.00
N ARG A 549 22.00 11.70 12.79
CA ARG A 549 20.98 11.68 11.74
C ARG A 549 19.77 10.83 12.11
N PHE A 550 19.97 9.60 12.56
CA PHE A 550 18.85 8.76 12.99
C PHE A 550 18.12 9.35 14.20
N ARG A 551 18.87 9.86 15.19
CA ARG A 551 18.30 10.51 16.38
C ARG A 551 17.40 11.68 16.00
N GLU A 552 17.88 12.57 15.14
CA GLU A 552 17.15 13.78 14.75
C GLU A 552 15.92 13.46 13.89
N HIS A 553 16.02 12.48 12.99
CA HIS A 553 14.85 11.99 12.23
C HIS A 553 13.76 11.43 13.15
N ILE A 554 14.12 10.60 14.14
CA ILE A 554 13.14 10.05 15.09
C ILE A 554 12.58 11.16 15.99
N LEU A 555 13.40 12.09 16.46
CA LEU A 555 12.92 13.23 17.25
C LEU A 555 11.96 14.13 16.43
N GLN A 556 12.18 14.27 15.12
CA GLN A 556 11.25 14.98 14.26
C GLN A 556 9.96 14.19 14.04
N ASP A 557 10.02 12.86 13.95
CA ASP A 557 8.82 12.01 13.91
C ASP A 557 7.97 12.21 15.16
N VAL A 558 8.60 12.27 16.35
CA VAL A 558 7.92 12.54 17.62
C VAL A 558 7.28 13.93 17.63
N ARG A 559 8.04 14.98 17.26
CA ARG A 559 7.51 16.36 17.21
C ARG A 559 6.33 16.47 16.26
N ARG A 560 6.47 15.97 15.04
CA ARG A 560 5.42 16.01 14.03
C ARG A 560 4.20 15.20 14.46
N SER A 561 4.40 14.06 15.10
CA SER A 561 3.31 13.25 15.65
C SER A 561 2.51 14.03 16.71
N HIS A 562 3.16 14.83 17.57
CA HIS A 562 2.45 15.72 18.49
C HIS A 562 1.65 16.82 17.75
N ASP A 563 2.24 17.45 16.73
CA ASP A 563 1.55 18.48 15.92
C ASP A 563 0.29 17.93 15.23
N LEU A 564 0.32 16.63 14.87
CA LEU A 564 -0.80 15.90 14.27
C LEU A 564 -1.82 15.39 15.31
N GLY A 565 -1.66 15.75 16.59
CA GLY A 565 -2.57 15.35 17.66
C GLY A 565 -2.34 13.93 18.19
N GLY A 566 -1.17 13.34 17.91
CA GLY A 566 -0.75 12.03 18.41
C GLY A 566 -0.79 11.95 19.93
N LYS A 567 -1.01 10.73 20.42
CA LYS A 567 -1.26 10.42 21.83
C LYS A 567 -0.28 9.38 22.34
N GLU A 568 -0.19 9.22 23.66
CA GLU A 568 0.72 8.25 24.29
C GLU A 568 0.27 6.79 24.09
N VAL A 569 -1.03 6.61 23.86
CA VAL A 569 -1.70 5.37 23.49
C VAL A 569 -2.44 5.66 22.18
N PRO A 570 -2.53 4.72 21.23
CA PRO A 570 -3.31 4.92 20.03
C PRO A 570 -4.74 5.36 20.39
N VAL A 571 -5.27 6.35 19.67
CA VAL A 571 -6.72 6.50 19.64
C VAL A 571 -7.20 5.25 18.92
N LYS A 572 -7.79 4.29 19.65
CA LYS A 572 -8.40 3.10 19.04
C LYS A 572 -9.23 3.62 17.88
N ALA A 573 -8.90 3.16 16.67
CA ALA A 573 -9.73 3.48 15.53
C ALA A 573 -11.16 3.12 15.93
N ASP A 574 -12.11 3.98 15.55
CA ASP A 574 -13.54 3.68 15.64
C ASP A 574 -13.75 2.21 15.19
N ASP A 575 -14.73 1.48 15.73
CA ASP A 575 -14.97 0.03 15.53
C ASP A 575 -15.19 -0.42 14.05
N ARG A 576 -14.84 0.44 13.10
CA ARG A 576 -14.89 0.37 11.64
C ARG A 576 -13.62 -0.20 11.00
N GLU A 577 -12.71 -0.79 11.77
CA GLU A 577 -11.61 -1.55 11.16
C GLU A 577 -12.18 -2.75 10.39
N PRO A 578 -11.73 -3.01 9.14
CA PRO A 578 -12.21 -4.17 8.42
C PRO A 578 -11.97 -5.44 9.23
N LEU A 579 -13.02 -6.24 9.39
CA LEU A 579 -12.91 -7.54 10.03
C LEU A 579 -12.57 -8.58 8.97
N VAL A 580 -11.88 -9.62 9.37
CA VAL A 580 -11.65 -10.81 8.56
C VAL A 580 -12.19 -12.03 9.27
N ASP A 581 -12.89 -12.88 8.53
CA ASP A 581 -13.18 -14.24 8.97
C ASP A 581 -11.98 -15.10 8.54
N VAL A 582 -11.22 -15.58 9.53
CA VAL A 582 -10.03 -16.40 9.36
C VAL A 582 -10.38 -17.87 9.67
N PRO A 583 -10.08 -18.82 8.77
CA PRO A 583 -10.28 -20.24 9.01
C PRO A 583 -9.63 -20.74 10.29
N GLU A 584 -10.26 -21.63 11.06
CA GLU A 584 -9.59 -22.29 12.20
C GLU A 584 -8.34 -23.07 11.74
N SER A 585 -8.38 -23.62 10.52
CA SER A 585 -7.21 -24.30 9.90
C SER A 585 -6.00 -23.37 9.64
N VAL A 586 -6.19 -22.05 9.58
CA VAL A 586 -5.07 -21.09 9.51
C VAL A 586 -4.37 -21.01 10.87
N PHE A 587 -5.12 -21.02 11.97
CA PHE A 587 -4.55 -21.05 13.33
C PHE A 587 -3.85 -22.38 13.60
N GLU A 588 -4.44 -23.52 13.22
CA GLU A 588 -3.78 -24.84 13.33
C GLU A 588 -2.46 -24.91 12.53
N ALA A 589 -2.40 -24.26 11.36
CA ALA A 589 -1.19 -24.20 10.55
C ALA A 589 -0.11 -23.29 11.15
N ILE A 590 -0.51 -22.27 11.93
CA ILE A 590 0.40 -21.42 12.71
C ILE A 590 0.91 -22.18 13.93
N GLU A 591 0.06 -22.96 14.59
CA GLU A 591 0.42 -23.81 15.73
C GLU A 591 1.33 -24.99 15.36
N ARG A 592 1.40 -25.34 14.06
CA ARG A 592 2.31 -26.38 13.52
C ARG A 592 3.22 -25.80 12.43
N PRO A 593 4.11 -24.85 12.77
CA PRO A 593 4.97 -24.22 11.79
C PRO A 593 5.89 -25.26 11.15
N ARG A 594 6.27 -25.03 9.89
CA ARG A 594 7.37 -25.80 9.30
C ARG A 594 8.64 -25.49 10.05
N GLU A 595 9.26 -26.50 10.64
CA GLU A 595 10.52 -26.34 11.34
C GLU A 595 11.63 -26.00 10.35
N ARG A 596 12.41 -24.96 10.68
CA ARG A 596 13.60 -24.59 9.91
C ARG A 596 14.70 -25.61 10.20
N ARG A 597 15.38 -26.08 9.16
CA ARG A 597 16.50 -27.03 9.31
C ARG A 597 17.63 -26.40 10.15
N PRO A 598 18.33 -27.18 11.00
CA PRO A 598 19.48 -26.69 11.74
C PRO A 598 20.57 -26.13 10.81
N PRO A 599 21.25 -25.03 11.17
CA PRO A 599 22.37 -24.51 10.39
C PRO A 599 23.60 -25.41 10.50
N ALA A 600 24.41 -25.46 9.43
CA ALA A 600 25.67 -26.19 9.45
C ALA A 600 26.69 -25.66 10.48
N ARG A 601 26.54 -24.37 10.87
CA ARG A 601 27.33 -23.71 11.90
C ARG A 601 26.65 -22.42 12.35
N LEU A 602 26.96 -21.99 13.57
CA LEU A 602 26.58 -20.68 14.06
C LEU A 602 27.52 -19.58 13.56
N LYS A 603 26.95 -18.42 13.27
CA LYS A 603 27.59 -17.17 12.92
C LYS A 603 27.71 -16.26 14.16
N LYS A 604 28.86 -16.39 14.84
CA LYS A 604 29.25 -15.51 15.96
C LYS A 604 29.23 -14.03 15.54
N PRO A 605 28.96 -13.07 16.45
CA PRO A 605 29.05 -11.64 16.17
C PRO A 605 30.44 -11.23 15.69
N LEU A 606 30.49 -10.24 14.79
CA LEU A 606 31.72 -9.64 14.28
C LEU A 606 31.78 -8.16 14.61
N GLU A 607 32.88 -7.72 15.20
CA GLU A 607 33.16 -6.31 15.45
C GLU A 607 34.29 -5.82 14.54
N ILE A 608 34.08 -4.69 13.88
CA ILE A 608 35.04 -4.02 12.99
C ILE A 608 35.12 -2.56 13.40
N THR A 609 36.34 -2.03 13.56
CA THR A 609 36.60 -0.61 13.82
C THR A 609 37.54 -0.04 12.76
N GLU A 610 36.98 0.60 11.74
CA GLU A 610 37.71 1.10 10.56
C GLU A 610 37.07 2.38 10.02
N SER A 611 37.73 3.03 9.06
CA SER A 611 37.08 4.08 8.25
C SER A 611 36.11 3.41 7.29
N ILE A 612 34.81 3.62 7.48
CA ILE A 612 33.74 2.92 6.77
C ILE A 612 32.87 3.94 6.04
N VAL A 613 32.56 3.64 4.76
CA VAL A 613 31.55 4.38 4.01
C VAL A 613 30.18 3.74 4.25
N ALA A 614 29.22 4.52 4.74
CA ALA A 614 27.86 4.06 4.97
C ALA A 614 26.81 5.09 4.52
N ALA A 615 25.70 4.61 3.95
CA ALA A 615 24.58 5.44 3.50
C ALA A 615 23.31 5.10 4.31
N PRO A 616 22.76 6.05 5.09
CA PRO A 616 21.48 5.86 5.77
C PRO A 616 20.33 6.04 4.79
N LEU A 617 19.36 5.13 4.84
CA LEU A 617 18.17 5.12 3.99
C LEU A 617 16.93 5.16 4.89
N LEU A 618 15.95 5.98 4.53
CA LEU A 618 14.66 6.09 5.21
C LEU A 618 13.55 6.15 4.16
N THR A 619 12.35 5.72 4.53
CA THR A 619 11.10 6.10 3.86
C THR A 619 10.13 6.65 4.91
N PRO A 620 9.09 7.42 4.53
CA PRO A 620 9.14 8.34 3.40
C PRO A 620 10.27 9.38 3.59
N ASP A 621 10.71 9.99 2.48
CA ASP A 621 11.92 10.82 2.40
C ASP A 621 11.89 11.80 1.21
N ARG A 622 11.30 12.99 1.39
CA ARG A 622 11.17 14.06 0.38
C ARG A 622 10.46 13.65 -0.91
N GLU A 623 11.18 12.99 -1.79
CA GLU A 623 10.74 12.60 -3.13
C GLU A 623 10.35 11.12 -3.20
N GLY A 624 10.44 10.39 -2.07
CA GLY A 624 10.08 8.96 -1.98
C GLY A 624 11.13 8.03 -2.58
N GLY A 625 12.38 8.49 -2.70
CA GLY A 625 13.38 7.92 -3.58
C GLY A 625 14.73 7.57 -2.95
N VAL A 626 15.11 8.06 -1.77
CA VAL A 626 16.48 7.81 -1.23
C VAL A 626 16.71 6.33 -1.03
N TYR A 627 15.76 5.60 -0.42
CA TYR A 627 15.86 4.14 -0.35
C TYR A 627 15.91 3.51 -1.75
N SER A 628 14.88 3.75 -2.56
CA SER A 628 14.67 3.04 -3.81
C SER A 628 15.77 3.30 -4.84
N GLU A 629 16.20 4.55 -5.01
CA GLU A 629 17.29 4.93 -5.91
C GLU A 629 18.64 4.38 -5.44
N ALA A 630 18.92 4.41 -4.14
CA ALA A 630 20.16 3.86 -3.58
C ALA A 630 20.22 2.34 -3.77
N VAL A 631 19.10 1.63 -3.57
CA VAL A 631 19.03 0.17 -3.77
C VAL A 631 19.08 -0.18 -5.26
N LEU A 632 18.41 0.57 -6.15
CA LEU A 632 18.58 0.43 -7.60
C LEU A 632 20.04 0.59 -8.02
N LYS A 633 20.73 1.62 -7.49
CA LYS A 633 22.16 1.83 -7.74
C LYS A 633 23.00 0.67 -7.20
N LEU A 634 22.68 0.13 -6.02
CA LEU A 634 23.35 -1.03 -5.44
C LEU A 634 23.19 -2.26 -6.32
N ILE A 635 21.97 -2.64 -6.70
CA ILE A 635 21.70 -3.78 -7.59
C ILE A 635 22.43 -3.62 -8.93
N ARG A 636 22.26 -2.46 -9.58
CA ARG A 636 22.90 -2.14 -10.87
C ARG A 636 24.42 -2.24 -10.82
N SER A 637 25.01 -1.99 -9.66
CA SER A 637 26.46 -2.03 -9.48
C SER A 637 27.03 -3.44 -9.32
N ALA A 638 26.21 -4.48 -9.15
CA ALA A 638 26.66 -5.86 -9.09
C ALA A 638 27.31 -6.30 -10.42
N ARG A 639 28.46 -6.97 -10.31
CA ARG A 639 29.27 -7.43 -11.46
C ARG A 639 29.63 -8.92 -11.40
N ARG A 640 29.67 -9.50 -10.22
CA ARG A 640 30.08 -10.88 -9.96
C ARG A 640 29.02 -11.64 -9.20
N SER A 641 28.49 -11.04 -8.13
CA SER A 641 27.47 -11.70 -7.31
C SER A 641 26.47 -10.74 -6.66
N LEU A 642 25.28 -11.26 -6.42
CA LEU A 642 24.22 -10.60 -5.67
C LEU A 642 23.42 -11.65 -4.89
N VAL A 643 23.48 -11.59 -3.56
CA VAL A 643 22.65 -12.44 -2.71
C VAL A 643 21.64 -11.58 -1.95
N PHE A 644 20.38 -12.01 -1.92
CA PHE A 644 19.29 -11.23 -1.33
C PHE A 644 18.38 -12.09 -0.46
N GLN A 645 18.16 -11.65 0.76
CA GLN A 645 17.31 -12.30 1.75
C GLN A 645 16.20 -11.31 2.12
N ILE A 646 14.95 -11.67 1.82
CA ILE A 646 13.76 -10.82 2.03
C ILE A 646 12.55 -11.70 2.40
N PRO A 647 11.61 -11.29 3.27
CA PRO A 647 10.51 -12.18 3.65
C PRO A 647 9.58 -12.48 2.48
N TYR A 648 9.28 -11.46 1.67
CA TYR A 648 8.46 -11.56 0.49
C TYR A 648 8.79 -10.45 -0.51
N ILE A 649 8.37 -10.64 -1.76
CA ILE A 649 8.35 -9.63 -2.81
C ILE A 649 6.91 -9.53 -3.31
N GLY A 650 6.24 -8.41 -3.03
CA GLY A 650 4.85 -8.22 -3.40
C GLY A 650 4.71 -8.12 -4.91
N MET A 651 4.04 -9.09 -5.56
CA MET A 651 3.78 -9.11 -7.01
C MET A 651 2.48 -8.35 -7.35
N PRO A 652 2.36 -7.71 -8.52
CA PRO A 652 1.18 -6.91 -8.86
C PRO A 652 -0.06 -7.79 -9.11
N SER A 653 -1.22 -7.39 -8.58
CA SER A 653 -2.51 -8.03 -8.88
C SER A 653 -2.97 -7.78 -10.31
N ASN A 654 -2.72 -6.56 -10.82
CA ASN A 654 -3.00 -6.17 -12.20
C ASN A 654 -1.72 -6.33 -13.04
N PRO A 655 -1.69 -7.25 -14.02
CA PRO A 655 -0.49 -7.54 -14.82
C PRO A 655 -0.07 -6.38 -15.73
N ARG A 656 -0.91 -5.34 -15.87
CA ARG A 656 -0.64 -4.12 -16.65
C ARG A 656 -0.16 -2.95 -15.80
N GLN A 657 -0.23 -3.07 -14.48
CA GLN A 657 0.09 -1.97 -13.57
C GLN A 657 1.60 -1.91 -13.34
N HIS A 658 2.15 -0.70 -13.38
CA HIS A 658 3.47 -0.38 -12.85
C HIS A 658 3.29 0.43 -11.57
N ARG A 659 3.78 -0.09 -10.45
CA ARG A 659 3.60 0.40 -9.07
C ARG A 659 4.75 1.30 -8.62
N GLY A 660 5.53 1.85 -9.56
CA GLY A 660 6.67 2.71 -9.27
C GLY A 660 7.91 1.92 -8.87
N TYR A 661 8.64 2.41 -7.86
CA TYR A 661 9.95 1.90 -7.50
C TYR A 661 10.01 0.40 -7.19
N ILE A 662 8.94 -0.17 -6.62
CA ILE A 662 8.91 -1.62 -6.34
C ILE A 662 9.08 -2.44 -7.62
N ASP A 663 8.42 -2.07 -8.72
CA ASP A 663 8.50 -2.82 -9.98
C ASP A 663 9.84 -2.56 -10.69
N ASP A 664 10.43 -1.37 -10.52
CA ASP A 664 11.77 -1.07 -11.02
C ASP A 664 12.84 -1.90 -10.27
N LEU A 665 12.72 -2.04 -8.95
CA LEU A 665 13.59 -2.88 -8.13
C LEU A 665 13.48 -4.36 -8.50
N ILE A 666 12.26 -4.86 -8.70
CA ILE A 666 11.99 -6.24 -9.16
C ILE A 666 12.62 -6.46 -10.54
N GLY A 667 12.45 -5.51 -11.47
CA GLY A 667 13.03 -5.59 -12.81
C GLY A 667 14.56 -5.70 -12.77
N GLU A 668 15.23 -4.80 -12.05
CA GLU A 668 16.69 -4.81 -11.94
C GLU A 668 17.22 -6.06 -11.21
N LEU A 669 16.54 -6.54 -10.17
CA LEU A 669 16.88 -7.80 -9.52
C LEU A 669 16.76 -8.96 -10.51
N THR A 670 15.69 -9.00 -11.30
CA THR A 670 15.45 -10.05 -12.31
C THR A 670 16.56 -10.06 -13.34
N ASP A 671 16.96 -8.89 -13.85
CA ASP A 671 18.08 -8.78 -14.80
C ASP A 671 19.37 -9.34 -14.21
N LYS A 672 19.63 -9.15 -12.91
CA LYS A 672 20.81 -9.73 -12.23
C LYS A 672 20.68 -11.24 -12.03
N LEU A 673 19.49 -11.74 -11.73
CA LEU A 673 19.24 -13.19 -11.61
C LEU A 673 19.44 -13.92 -12.94
N VAL A 674 19.21 -13.26 -14.07
CA VAL A 674 19.50 -13.79 -15.40
C VAL A 674 20.98 -13.64 -15.78
N SER A 675 21.58 -12.47 -15.52
CA SER A 675 22.88 -12.09 -16.11
C SER A 675 24.11 -12.44 -15.29
N LEU A 676 23.99 -12.64 -13.97
CA LEU A 676 25.13 -12.96 -13.11
C LEU A 676 25.27 -14.46 -12.90
N ASP A 677 26.52 -14.93 -12.84
CA ASP A 677 26.83 -16.33 -12.53
C ASP A 677 26.38 -16.71 -11.10
N ASP A 678 26.46 -15.77 -10.15
CA ASP A 678 26.06 -15.96 -8.74
C ASP A 678 25.08 -14.87 -8.28
N ALA A 679 23.82 -14.95 -8.72
CA ALA A 679 22.73 -14.18 -8.13
C ALA A 679 21.71 -15.11 -7.46
N ARG A 680 21.32 -14.86 -6.21
CA ARG A 680 20.43 -15.77 -5.46
C ARG A 680 19.50 -15.02 -4.51
N VAL A 681 18.28 -15.54 -4.34
CA VAL A 681 17.24 -14.98 -3.46
C VAL A 681 16.72 -16.04 -2.51
N ILE A 682 16.55 -15.69 -1.23
CA ILE A 682 15.85 -16.50 -0.23
C ILE A 682 14.61 -15.73 0.26
N LEU A 683 13.45 -16.39 0.18
CA LEU A 683 12.15 -15.92 0.64
C LEU A 683 11.69 -16.63 1.92
N ARG A 684 10.67 -16.11 2.60
CA ARG A 684 10.02 -16.79 3.73
C ARG A 684 9.06 -17.86 3.22
N ALA A 685 9.17 -19.10 3.73
CA ALA A 685 8.36 -20.22 3.25
C ALA A 685 6.88 -20.19 3.71
N ASP A 686 6.65 -19.66 4.91
CA ASP A 686 5.35 -19.61 5.57
C ASP A 686 4.55 -18.33 5.26
N SER A 687 5.06 -17.46 4.38
CA SER A 687 4.31 -16.33 3.80
C SER A 687 3.18 -16.77 2.85
N SER A 688 3.25 -18.01 2.35
CA SER A 688 2.42 -18.59 1.28
C SER A 688 0.90 -18.63 1.50
N LYS A 689 0.40 -18.22 2.66
CA LYS A 689 -1.04 -18.17 2.98
C LYS A 689 -1.57 -16.77 3.31
N LYS A 690 -0.70 -15.75 3.30
CA LYS A 690 -0.86 -14.65 4.24
C LYS A 690 -0.79 -13.24 3.62
N PHE A 691 0.24 -12.94 2.83
CA PHE A 691 0.46 -11.60 2.23
C PHE A 691 0.79 -11.73 0.73
N SER A 692 1.96 -12.31 0.41
CA SER A 692 2.40 -12.64 -0.96
C SER A 692 3.01 -14.04 -1.00
N ASP A 693 2.65 -14.84 -2.01
CA ASP A 693 3.09 -16.23 -2.16
C ASP A 693 4.47 -16.27 -2.86
N PRO A 694 5.51 -16.90 -2.28
CA PRO A 694 6.82 -17.06 -2.93
C PRO A 694 6.72 -17.67 -4.33
N THR A 695 5.69 -18.51 -4.55
CA THR A 695 5.41 -19.12 -5.84
C THR A 695 5.07 -18.08 -6.91
N HIS A 696 4.40 -16.98 -6.55
CA HIS A 696 4.11 -15.89 -7.49
C HIS A 696 5.39 -15.20 -7.95
N SER A 697 6.33 -14.98 -7.04
CA SER A 697 7.66 -14.44 -7.39
C SER A 697 8.44 -15.41 -8.27
N ALA A 698 8.42 -16.71 -7.94
CA ALA A 698 9.05 -17.75 -8.75
C ALA A 698 8.49 -17.79 -10.18
N TRP A 699 7.16 -17.73 -10.34
CA TRP A 699 6.54 -17.68 -11.67
C TRP A 699 6.93 -16.44 -12.46
N TYR A 700 6.96 -15.27 -11.82
CA TYR A 700 7.40 -14.04 -12.47
C TYR A 700 8.86 -14.17 -12.94
N PHE A 701 9.78 -14.58 -12.07
CA PHE A 701 11.19 -14.75 -12.43
C PHE A 701 11.38 -15.79 -13.52
N LYS A 702 10.70 -16.94 -13.44
CA LYS A 702 10.75 -17.99 -14.47
C LYS A 702 10.26 -17.48 -15.82
N SER A 703 9.20 -16.67 -15.84
CA SER A 703 8.70 -16.06 -17.09
C SER A 703 9.68 -15.08 -17.73
N LYS A 704 10.60 -14.51 -16.94
CA LYS A 704 11.70 -13.66 -17.42
C LYS A 704 12.98 -14.42 -17.76
N GLY A 705 12.98 -15.76 -17.68
CA GLY A 705 14.11 -16.60 -18.01
C GLY A 705 15.09 -16.85 -16.86
N VAL A 706 14.70 -16.56 -15.62
CA VAL A 706 15.50 -16.94 -14.44
C VAL A 706 15.38 -18.45 -14.19
N ASP A 707 16.52 -19.10 -14.00
CA ASP A 707 16.59 -20.49 -13.50
C ASP A 707 16.24 -20.54 -12.01
N ILE A 708 14.95 -20.63 -11.70
CA ILE A 708 14.47 -20.57 -10.31
C ILE A 708 15.03 -21.68 -9.41
N ASP A 709 15.45 -22.82 -9.95
CA ASP A 709 15.95 -23.94 -9.14
C ASP A 709 17.33 -23.64 -8.54
N SER A 710 18.18 -22.90 -9.27
CA SER A 710 19.50 -22.48 -8.79
C SER A 710 19.51 -21.07 -8.18
N ARG A 711 18.47 -20.26 -8.45
CA ARG A 711 18.43 -18.83 -8.10
C ARG A 711 17.49 -18.49 -6.95
N LEU A 712 16.49 -19.33 -6.65
CA LEU A 712 15.45 -18.99 -5.67
C LEU A 712 15.18 -20.14 -4.69
N LYS A 713 15.23 -19.82 -3.40
CA LYS A 713 14.83 -20.73 -2.32
C LYS A 713 13.93 -20.05 -1.32
N GLN A 714 13.38 -20.82 -0.39
CA GLN A 714 12.62 -20.35 0.73
C GLN A 714 13.06 -21.03 2.02
N ILE A 715 12.88 -20.36 3.16
CA ILE A 715 13.17 -20.92 4.48
C ILE A 715 12.10 -20.48 5.49
N PRO A 716 11.63 -21.37 6.39
CA PRO A 716 10.69 -20.98 7.45
C PRO A 716 11.32 -19.99 8.43
N ASN A 717 10.47 -19.22 9.14
CA ASN A 717 10.90 -18.28 10.19
C ASN A 717 11.97 -17.31 9.69
N HIS A 718 11.83 -16.80 8.48
CA HIS A 718 12.74 -15.85 7.86
C HIS A 718 12.15 -14.46 7.88
N HIS A 719 12.90 -13.48 8.38
CA HIS A 719 12.41 -12.11 8.43
C HIS A 719 13.48 -11.04 8.11
N THR A 720 14.65 -11.48 7.62
CA THR A 720 15.75 -10.60 7.20
C THR A 720 15.34 -9.73 6.00
N LYS A 721 15.76 -8.47 5.99
CA LYS A 721 15.76 -7.61 4.79
C LYS A 721 17.19 -7.15 4.51
N GLY A 722 17.92 -7.96 3.75
CA GLY A 722 19.37 -7.80 3.58
C GLY A 722 19.87 -8.27 2.23
N MET A 723 20.78 -7.51 1.64
CA MET A 723 21.34 -7.77 0.31
C MET A 723 22.86 -7.59 0.33
N VAL A 724 23.62 -8.52 -0.25
CA VAL A 724 25.08 -8.39 -0.41
C VAL A 724 25.42 -8.38 -1.90
N VAL A 725 26.26 -7.42 -2.30
CA VAL A 725 26.71 -7.24 -3.68
C VAL A 725 28.22 -7.37 -3.77
N ASP A 726 28.67 -8.29 -4.65
CA ASP A 726 30.06 -8.59 -4.99
C ASP A 726 30.98 -8.92 -3.78
N GLY A 727 30.39 -9.26 -2.63
CA GLY A 727 31.10 -9.42 -1.35
C GLY A 727 31.75 -8.12 -0.82
N LYS A 728 31.32 -6.95 -1.34
CA LYS A 728 31.90 -5.64 -1.01
C LYS A 728 30.91 -4.71 -0.32
N ARG A 729 29.64 -4.79 -0.69
CA ARG A 729 28.59 -3.91 -0.18
C ARG A 729 27.46 -4.71 0.42
N VAL A 730 26.87 -4.20 1.49
CA VAL A 730 25.73 -4.84 2.14
C VAL A 730 24.67 -3.81 2.52
N LEU A 731 23.42 -4.09 2.12
CA LEU A 731 22.21 -3.45 2.59
C LEU A 731 21.65 -4.24 3.77
N ILE A 732 21.21 -3.56 4.82
CA ILE A 732 20.54 -4.15 5.98
C ILE A 732 19.52 -3.16 6.57
N GLY A 733 18.34 -3.65 6.97
CA GLY A 733 17.40 -2.87 7.78
C GLY A 733 15.98 -3.44 7.79
N SER A 734 14.98 -2.54 7.74
CA SER A 734 13.57 -2.87 7.98
C SER A 734 12.66 -2.88 6.73
N HIS A 735 13.10 -2.33 5.59
CA HIS A 735 12.27 -2.18 4.38
C HIS A 735 11.89 -3.54 3.76
N ASN A 736 10.59 -3.86 3.77
CA ASN A 736 10.03 -4.96 2.98
C ASN A 736 9.86 -4.55 1.51
N TRP A 737 9.93 -5.52 0.59
CA TRP A 737 9.70 -5.28 -0.84
C TRP A 737 8.20 -5.36 -1.19
N SER A 738 7.46 -4.34 -0.77
CA SER A 738 6.07 -4.06 -1.17
C SER A 738 5.93 -2.63 -1.70
N GLY A 739 4.81 -2.32 -2.36
CA GLY A 739 4.54 -0.96 -2.85
C GLY A 739 4.66 0.08 -1.73
N MET A 740 4.08 -0.20 -0.56
CA MET A 740 4.12 0.69 0.61
C MET A 740 5.47 0.64 1.35
N GLY A 741 6.09 -0.53 1.44
CA GLY A 741 7.34 -0.75 2.17
C GLY A 741 8.55 -0.01 1.58
N VAL A 742 8.57 0.20 0.26
CA VAL A 742 9.65 0.95 -0.41
C VAL A 742 9.32 2.44 -0.62
N SER A 743 8.18 2.92 -0.11
CA SER A 743 7.71 4.29 -0.40
C SER A 743 7.14 5.04 0.81
N THR A 744 6.04 4.57 1.39
CA THR A 744 5.19 5.36 2.30
C THR A 744 5.25 4.91 3.76
N ASN A 745 5.68 3.68 4.04
CA ASN A 745 5.93 3.22 5.40
C ASN A 745 7.15 3.95 5.98
N ARG A 746 7.17 4.15 7.31
CA ARG A 746 8.39 4.63 7.95
C ARG A 746 9.33 3.47 8.17
N ASP A 747 10.41 3.38 7.42
CA ASP A 747 11.41 2.33 7.54
C ASP A 747 12.82 2.93 7.58
N ALA A 748 13.81 2.12 8.00
CA ALA A 748 15.22 2.49 8.02
C ALA A 748 16.13 1.37 7.52
N SER A 749 17.17 1.72 6.78
CA SER A 749 18.22 0.78 6.35
C SER A 749 19.57 1.48 6.22
N LEU A 750 20.63 0.68 6.13
CA LEU A 750 21.99 1.12 5.87
C LEU A 750 22.58 0.34 4.71
N ILE A 751 23.30 1.03 3.83
CA ILE A 751 24.25 0.41 2.91
C ILE A 751 25.65 0.67 3.43
N PHE A 752 26.42 -0.39 3.70
CA PHE A 752 27.86 -0.30 3.95
C PHE A 752 28.63 -0.61 2.66
N ASP A 753 29.62 0.21 2.32
CA ASP A 753 30.66 -0.13 1.34
C ASP A 753 31.91 -0.60 2.08
N HIS A 754 31.85 -1.86 2.53
CA HIS A 754 32.90 -2.46 3.35
C HIS A 754 32.94 -3.99 3.19
N ALA A 755 34.05 -4.50 2.65
CA ALA A 755 34.19 -5.92 2.33
C ALA A 755 34.11 -6.85 3.55
N GLY A 756 34.61 -6.42 4.72
CA GLY A 756 34.53 -7.22 5.95
C GLY A 756 33.11 -7.44 6.46
N ILE A 757 32.26 -6.39 6.39
CA ILE A 757 30.87 -6.45 6.83
C ILE A 757 30.05 -7.21 5.78
N ALA A 758 30.28 -6.93 4.49
CA ALA A 758 29.64 -7.66 3.40
C ALA A 758 29.96 -9.16 3.43
N LYS A 759 31.23 -9.53 3.67
CA LYS A 759 31.64 -10.93 3.84
C LYS A 759 30.92 -11.59 5.03
N TYR A 760 30.74 -10.89 6.13
CA TYR A 760 30.04 -11.44 7.29
C TYR A 760 28.62 -11.89 6.94
N PHE A 761 27.86 -11.01 6.29
CA PHE A 761 26.47 -11.32 5.92
C PHE A 761 26.37 -12.24 4.69
N ALA A 762 27.34 -12.23 3.77
CA ALA A 762 27.43 -13.24 2.73
C ALA A 762 27.62 -14.64 3.33
N ASP A 763 28.53 -14.80 4.28
CA ASP A 763 28.72 -16.09 4.98
C ASP A 763 27.43 -16.52 5.72
N ALA A 764 26.67 -15.58 6.27
CA ALA A 764 25.38 -15.85 6.92
C ALA A 764 24.33 -16.32 5.89
N PHE A 765 24.29 -15.69 4.72
CA PHE A 765 23.45 -16.09 3.60
C PHE A 765 23.78 -17.51 3.12
N GLU A 766 25.06 -17.88 2.98
CA GLU A 766 25.43 -19.24 2.56
C GLU A 766 24.94 -20.31 3.53
N ILE A 767 25.09 -20.07 4.85
CA ILE A 767 24.56 -20.97 5.89
C ILE A 767 23.07 -21.20 5.71
N ASP A 768 22.32 -20.12 5.43
CA ASP A 768 20.87 -20.20 5.20
C ASP A 768 20.53 -20.85 3.85
N TRP A 769 21.32 -20.60 2.81
CA TRP A 769 21.12 -21.17 1.47
C TRP A 769 21.23 -22.70 1.47
N ASP A 770 22.17 -23.26 2.24
CA ASP A 770 22.39 -24.71 2.35
C ASP A 770 21.22 -25.43 3.04
N ARG A 771 20.52 -24.73 3.94
CA ARG A 771 19.38 -25.25 4.70
C ARG A 771 18.01 -24.77 4.19
N ALA A 772 17.99 -23.96 3.12
CA ALA A 772 16.76 -23.50 2.48
C ALA A 772 16.25 -24.52 1.46
N ASP A 773 14.94 -24.52 1.26
CA ASP A 773 14.22 -25.44 0.38
C ASP A 773 13.85 -24.76 -0.95
N PRO A 774 13.68 -25.52 -2.04
CA PRO A 774 13.06 -24.99 -3.25
C PRO A 774 11.68 -24.41 -2.98
N VAL A 775 11.28 -23.44 -3.81
CA VAL A 775 9.90 -22.91 -3.78
C VAL A 775 8.95 -23.99 -4.32
N PRO A 776 7.82 -24.27 -3.65
CA PRO A 776 6.95 -25.37 -4.05
C PRO A 776 6.02 -24.91 -5.18
N PRO A 777 5.45 -25.84 -5.97
CA PRO A 777 4.40 -25.48 -6.91
C PRO A 777 3.12 -25.09 -6.18
N LYS A 778 2.33 -24.22 -6.80
CA LYS A 778 0.97 -23.91 -6.33
C LYS A 778 0.03 -25.01 -6.79
N LYS A 779 -0.61 -25.67 -5.83
CA LYS A 779 -1.64 -26.69 -6.11
C LYS A 779 -2.98 -26.01 -6.40
N PHE A 780 -3.45 -26.10 -7.64
CA PHE A 780 -4.75 -25.58 -8.08
C PHE A 780 -5.93 -26.56 -7.90
N VAL A 781 -5.69 -27.67 -7.19
CA VAL A 781 -6.66 -28.76 -7.01
C VAL A 781 -7.94 -28.23 -6.33
N PRO A 782 -9.14 -28.69 -6.77
CA PRO A 782 -10.38 -28.47 -6.04
C PRO A 782 -10.25 -29.15 -4.68
N ARG A 783 -9.98 -28.36 -3.66
CA ARG A 783 -9.98 -28.85 -2.29
C ARG A 783 -11.45 -29.06 -1.87
N PRO A 784 -11.75 -29.99 -0.95
CA PRO A 784 -13.12 -30.24 -0.50
C PRO A 784 -13.82 -28.94 -0.08
N ARG A 785 -15.14 -28.84 -0.25
CA ARG A 785 -15.94 -27.68 0.21
C ARG A 785 -15.52 -27.31 1.64
N GLY A 786 -14.98 -26.12 1.82
CA GLY A 786 -14.51 -25.65 3.12
C GLY A 786 -13.00 -25.73 3.36
N GLU A 787 -12.15 -25.68 2.32
CA GLU A 787 -10.80 -25.14 2.53
C GLU A 787 -10.84 -23.63 2.38
N GLU A 788 -11.04 -23.06 3.55
CA GLU A 788 -11.44 -21.72 3.88
C GLU A 788 -10.27 -20.76 3.55
N SER A 789 -10.46 -19.89 2.57
CA SER A 789 -9.60 -18.70 2.38
C SER A 789 -10.02 -17.63 3.39
N VAL A 790 -9.08 -16.80 3.86
CA VAL A 790 -9.41 -15.65 4.71
C VAL A 790 -10.32 -14.70 3.94
N LEU A 791 -11.41 -14.29 4.59
CA LEU A 791 -12.46 -13.51 3.97
C LEU A 791 -12.56 -12.14 4.60
N MET A 792 -12.45 -11.09 3.79
CA MET A 792 -12.86 -9.76 4.24
C MET A 792 -14.35 -9.77 4.57
N VAL A 793 -14.70 -9.31 5.77
CA VAL A 793 -16.08 -9.14 6.21
C VAL A 793 -16.56 -7.77 5.72
N PRO A 794 -17.63 -7.69 4.93
CA PRO A 794 -18.18 -6.40 4.49
C PRO A 794 -18.61 -5.55 5.71
N PRO A 795 -18.44 -4.21 5.68
CA PRO A 795 -18.89 -3.33 6.75
C PRO A 795 -20.41 -3.42 6.96
N GLY A 796 -20.85 -3.61 8.21
CA GLY A 796 -22.26 -3.62 8.62
C GLY A 796 -22.46 -4.34 9.96
N ASP A 797 -23.26 -3.75 10.85
CA ASP A 797 -23.65 -4.39 12.11
C ASP A 797 -24.41 -5.70 11.78
N GLU A 798 -23.93 -6.85 12.27
CA GLU A 798 -24.60 -8.18 12.22
C GLU A 798 -24.29 -9.17 11.06
N ALA A 799 -23.13 -9.15 10.38
CA ALA A 799 -22.76 -10.34 9.59
C ALA A 799 -22.49 -11.54 10.54
N PRO A 800 -23.22 -12.68 10.49
CA PRO A 800 -22.94 -13.80 11.40
C PRO A 800 -21.55 -14.40 11.13
N GLN A 801 -20.84 -14.80 12.20
CA GLN A 801 -19.56 -15.49 12.09
C GLN A 801 -19.76 -16.84 11.40
N ARG A 802 -18.93 -17.12 10.39
CA ARG A 802 -19.03 -18.37 9.63
C ARG A 802 -18.60 -19.56 10.51
N PRO A 803 -19.34 -20.67 10.55
CA PRO A 803 -18.88 -21.89 11.22
C PRO A 803 -17.52 -22.33 10.65
N GLY A 804 -16.57 -22.67 11.51
CA GLY A 804 -15.20 -23.03 11.12
C GLY A 804 -14.23 -21.85 11.02
N TYR A 805 -14.70 -20.61 11.16
CA TYR A 805 -13.88 -19.40 11.11
C TYR A 805 -13.85 -18.66 12.44
N ARG A 806 -12.70 -18.06 12.77
CA ARG A 806 -12.50 -17.05 13.80
C ARG A 806 -12.56 -15.65 13.19
N ARG A 807 -13.44 -14.78 13.70
CA ARG A 807 -13.45 -13.37 13.30
C ARG A 807 -12.43 -12.58 14.09
N MET A 808 -11.61 -11.78 13.41
CA MET A 808 -10.67 -10.86 14.04
C MET A 808 -10.49 -9.59 13.21
N ARG A 809 -9.83 -8.56 13.76
CA ARG A 809 -9.55 -7.33 13.00
C ARG A 809 -8.51 -7.62 11.93
N LEU A 810 -8.58 -6.90 10.82
CA LEU A 810 -7.62 -7.07 9.73
C LEU A 810 -6.19 -6.79 10.19
N SER A 811 -5.93 -5.75 10.98
CA SER A 811 -4.59 -5.48 11.51
C SER A 811 -4.09 -6.60 12.41
N ASP A 812 -4.96 -7.20 13.25
CA ASP A 812 -4.61 -8.36 14.08
C ASP A 812 -4.23 -9.55 13.19
N TYR A 813 -5.01 -9.83 12.15
CA TYR A 813 -4.67 -10.86 11.17
C TYR A 813 -3.36 -10.52 10.44
N LEU A 814 -3.20 -9.31 9.91
CA LEU A 814 -2.00 -8.85 9.19
C LEU A 814 -0.76 -8.98 10.08
N ALA A 815 -0.90 -8.76 11.37
CA ALA A 815 0.19 -8.87 12.30
C ALA A 815 0.48 -10.32 12.72
N MET A 816 -0.55 -11.15 12.91
CA MET A 816 -0.41 -12.61 13.09
C MET A 816 0.27 -13.28 11.88
N VAL A 817 0.26 -12.61 10.72
CA VAL A 817 0.89 -13.14 9.52
C VAL A 817 2.28 -12.63 9.19
N ASP A 818 2.64 -11.45 9.67
CA ASP A 818 4.01 -10.92 9.57
C ASP A 818 4.97 -11.62 10.56
N GLU A 819 4.43 -12.23 11.60
CA GLU A 819 5.12 -13.09 12.58
C GLU A 819 5.38 -14.51 12.06
#